data_AF-A0AA40DSQ7-F1
#
_entry.id   AF-A0AA40DSQ7-F1
#
_cell.length_a   1.000
_cell.length_b   1.000
_cell.length_c   1.000
_cell.angle_alpha   90.00
_cell.angle_beta   90.00
_cell.angle_gamma   90.00
#
_symmetry.space_group_name_H-M   'P 1'
#
loop_
_entity.id
_entity.type
_entity.pdbx_description
1 polymer ?
#
loop_
_entity_poly.entity_id
_entity_poly.type
_entity_poly.pdbx_seq_one_letter_code
_entity_poly.pdbx_strand_id
1 'polypeptide(L)'
;MSTIFDFQFRAMTVQNPDGTLKTTLPSGCSTVQESFGTVVKMGSGNTSAIKVDIANRSIAEAPGLFFTALFAVDTNFTGEQYLLSCGSRLAFTIKLVGDGKSVVLAAETVDKENELHAVGPFSRLAIPVGQFVAVDVIYYLNTLCMSTLTTVGSASTYQAKCHGFGPNSAIKVSGPVTPPSYLQIAGRDTTSHLFVGKMVKMRLRFATPTAADLVGISQQMKTPHWYITTRSEMEHRDIGSAVAPEALNISTGNDRWTQEHERGVVIYHPGATSAYEVYGVILRRFRQIADNLVHADGIMAQYMGLLTSGEIPADGSGGRMNTFQRGAILWTQATGAYEVYGLPWDEYNRTGGLSRWGYPLEPRTKVQPPGLSGGYRQKFQNCHWYIRDIPPNTFSALGPGFEVHGQILWKFLQAGGLDRWGLPTTHELDADGPKDENGVPRTVKYSAFDRCRIYWSPSTGPQVLEGDILNKWLELGGPRSPLGMPTGDALAVEAVAGEKAQPFENGVICVYGAGKETLRVVYPFYFIMDGIRTENVDYNLLNPWDETDTWFTIRVRQGGRVVLDWRMPDNNTRDYANSTWYPVFRQVPVRLVPHLGEQITMEAHVYDNENASYRELGAWTLTFDAANAWGFKDSPDIGAWGWGPQGSVNTFYGQIQQDVPVVR
;
A
#
# COMPACT_ATOMS: atom_id res chain seq x y z
N MET A 1 -29.01 -30.56 -40.21
CA MET A 1 -29.36 -30.08 -38.85
C MET A 1 -30.39 -31.02 -38.28
N SER A 2 -30.08 -31.71 -37.18
CA SER A 2 -30.92 -32.77 -36.62
C SER A 2 -31.81 -32.22 -35.50
N THR A 3 -33.11 -32.08 -35.80
CA THR A 3 -34.16 -31.97 -34.78
C THR A 3 -34.13 -33.25 -33.93
N ILE A 4 -34.09 -33.12 -32.60
CA ILE A 4 -34.16 -34.27 -31.67
C ILE A 4 -35.63 -34.66 -31.50
N PHE A 5 -36.48 -33.67 -31.20
CA PHE A 5 -37.93 -33.84 -31.24
C PHE A 5 -38.64 -32.53 -31.62
N ASP A 6 -39.82 -32.65 -32.19
CA ASP A 6 -40.69 -31.53 -32.55
C ASP A 6 -42.15 -31.95 -32.39
N PHE A 7 -42.72 -31.63 -31.23
CA PHE A 7 -44.10 -31.93 -30.89
C PHE A 7 -44.96 -30.69 -31.08
N GLN A 8 -46.05 -30.85 -31.83
CA GLN A 8 -47.10 -29.86 -31.96
C GLN A 8 -48.43 -30.55 -31.58
N PHE A 9 -49.08 -30.02 -30.55
CA PHE A 9 -50.30 -30.60 -29.98
C PHE A 9 -51.55 -30.07 -30.72
N ARG A 10 -52.64 -30.84 -30.73
CA ARG A 10 -53.81 -30.71 -31.64
C ARG A 10 -54.62 -29.40 -31.57
N ALA A 11 -54.27 -28.43 -30.74
CA ALA A 11 -55.03 -27.18 -30.61
C ALA A 11 -54.74 -26.23 -31.79
N MET A 12 -55.64 -26.20 -32.78
CA MET A 12 -55.53 -25.40 -34.02
C MET A 12 -55.64 -23.87 -33.80
N THR A 13 -56.16 -23.45 -32.65
CA THR A 13 -56.22 -22.05 -32.24
C THR A 13 -56.02 -21.99 -30.74
N VAL A 14 -55.00 -21.26 -30.29
CA VAL A 14 -54.81 -20.94 -28.87
C VAL A 14 -54.78 -19.43 -28.70
N GLN A 15 -55.45 -18.99 -27.64
CA GLN A 15 -55.52 -17.60 -27.22
C GLN A 15 -55.60 -17.58 -25.69
N ASN A 16 -55.08 -16.53 -25.09
CA ASN A 16 -55.25 -16.25 -23.68
C ASN A 16 -56.74 -15.97 -23.35
N PRO A 17 -57.14 -16.06 -22.07
CA PRO A 17 -58.50 -15.75 -21.64
C PRO A 17 -59.00 -14.35 -22.05
N ASP A 18 -58.06 -13.40 -22.25
CA ASP A 18 -58.31 -12.03 -22.70
C ASP A 18 -58.26 -11.84 -24.23
N GLY A 19 -58.10 -12.93 -25.00
CA GLY A 19 -58.05 -12.93 -26.47
C GLY A 19 -56.68 -12.68 -27.09
N THR A 20 -55.62 -12.59 -26.28
CA THR A 20 -54.26 -12.22 -26.73
C THR A 20 -53.41 -13.46 -27.03
N LEU A 21 -52.23 -13.29 -27.66
CA LEU A 21 -51.40 -14.39 -28.20
C LEU A 21 -52.19 -15.35 -29.12
N LYS A 22 -53.14 -14.80 -29.89
CA LYS A 22 -53.92 -15.58 -30.87
C LYS A 22 -52.98 -16.11 -31.95
N THR A 23 -52.64 -17.39 -31.87
CA THR A 23 -51.93 -18.09 -32.96
C THR A 23 -52.89 -19.06 -33.62
N THR A 24 -53.06 -18.90 -34.93
CA THR A 24 -53.73 -19.87 -35.78
C THR A 24 -52.63 -20.69 -36.43
N LEU A 25 -52.58 -21.99 -36.13
CA LEU A 25 -51.59 -22.86 -36.74
C LEU A 25 -51.87 -22.97 -38.26
N PRO A 26 -50.85 -23.10 -39.13
CA PRO A 26 -51.06 -23.21 -40.58
C PRO A 26 -52.02 -24.37 -40.91
N SER A 27 -52.93 -24.17 -41.86
CA SER A 27 -53.82 -25.25 -42.33
C SER A 27 -53.00 -26.39 -42.95
N GLY A 28 -53.03 -27.56 -42.33
CA GLY A 28 -52.28 -28.75 -42.80
C GLY A 28 -51.35 -29.41 -41.77
N CYS A 29 -51.37 -29.04 -40.49
CA CYS A 29 -50.63 -29.76 -39.45
C CYS A 29 -51.16 -31.21 -39.29
N SER A 30 -50.54 -32.17 -39.97
CA SER A 30 -50.66 -33.60 -39.66
C SER A 30 -49.94 -33.90 -38.35
N THR A 31 -50.45 -34.89 -37.61
CA THR A 31 -49.68 -35.57 -36.56
C THR A 31 -48.30 -35.90 -37.10
N VAL A 32 -47.23 -35.62 -36.34
CA VAL A 32 -45.93 -36.19 -36.65
C VAL A 32 -46.07 -37.70 -36.59
N GLN A 33 -46.10 -38.29 -37.78
CA GLN A 33 -45.85 -39.69 -38.00
C GLN A 33 -44.34 -39.90 -37.77
N GLU A 34 -44.05 -40.74 -36.78
CA GLU A 34 -42.92 -41.68 -36.69
C GLU A 34 -41.56 -41.20 -37.23
N SER A 35 -40.63 -40.93 -36.32
CA SER A 35 -39.49 -41.85 -36.18
C SER A 35 -38.88 -41.86 -34.76
N PHE A 36 -39.57 -41.31 -33.76
CA PHE A 36 -39.02 -41.16 -32.41
C PHE A 36 -40.04 -41.50 -31.32
N GLY A 37 -40.07 -42.77 -30.94
CA GLY A 37 -40.78 -43.24 -29.76
C GLY A 37 -42.31 -43.26 -29.87
N THR A 38 -42.93 -44.13 -29.09
CA THR A 38 -44.37 -44.31 -29.05
C THR A 38 -45.03 -43.09 -28.42
N VAL A 39 -45.78 -42.31 -29.20
CA VAL A 39 -46.61 -41.21 -28.69
C VAL A 39 -47.82 -41.81 -27.95
N VAL A 40 -47.79 -41.79 -26.62
CA VAL A 40 -48.99 -42.03 -25.81
C VAL A 40 -49.74 -40.70 -25.71
N LYS A 41 -50.89 -40.65 -26.41
CA LYS A 41 -51.96 -39.64 -26.40
C LYS A 41 -51.88 -38.57 -25.28
N MET A 42 -51.89 -37.28 -25.64
CA MET A 42 -52.39 -36.21 -24.76
C MET A 42 -53.29 -35.23 -25.51
N GLY A 43 -54.51 -35.10 -25.01
CA GLY A 43 -55.50 -34.09 -25.37
C GLY A 43 -56.26 -33.68 -24.11
N SER A 44 -56.49 -32.37 -23.97
CA SER A 44 -57.36 -31.70 -22.98
C SER A 44 -57.49 -32.39 -21.62
N GLY A 45 -56.46 -32.23 -20.78
CA GLY A 45 -56.43 -32.64 -19.37
C GLY A 45 -56.03 -34.11 -19.18
N ASN A 46 -54.76 -34.35 -18.82
CA ASN A 46 -54.32 -35.48 -17.98
C ASN A 46 -52.79 -35.46 -17.75
N THR A 47 -52.41 -36.06 -16.62
CA THR A 47 -51.13 -36.06 -15.89
C THR A 47 -50.19 -37.18 -16.38
N SER A 48 -49.61 -37.10 -17.58
CA SER A 48 -48.72 -38.17 -18.07
C SER A 48 -47.55 -37.64 -18.89
N ALA A 49 -46.32 -38.06 -18.58
CA ALA A 49 -45.11 -37.66 -19.28
C ALA A 49 -44.90 -38.43 -20.60
N ILE A 50 -44.23 -37.81 -21.56
CA ILE A 50 -43.84 -38.43 -22.84
C ILE A 50 -42.38 -38.88 -22.75
N LYS A 51 -42.14 -40.15 -23.08
CA LYS A 51 -40.80 -40.74 -23.15
C LYS A 51 -40.32 -40.77 -24.60
N VAL A 52 -39.22 -40.09 -24.90
CA VAL A 52 -38.60 -40.05 -26.23
C VAL A 52 -37.29 -40.83 -26.19
N ASP A 53 -37.21 -41.92 -26.96
CA ASP A 53 -35.96 -42.69 -27.08
C ASP A 53 -34.95 -41.94 -27.97
N ILE A 54 -33.75 -41.75 -27.43
CA ILE A 54 -32.63 -41.07 -28.07
C ILE A 54 -31.35 -41.92 -28.08
N ALA A 55 -31.45 -43.23 -27.81
CA ALA A 55 -30.32 -44.15 -27.66
C ALA A 55 -29.35 -44.13 -28.86
N ASN A 56 -29.90 -44.04 -30.07
CA ASN A 56 -29.16 -44.13 -31.34
C ASN A 56 -28.74 -42.75 -31.89
N ARG A 57 -28.85 -41.68 -31.10
CA ARG A 57 -28.48 -40.33 -31.52
C ARG A 57 -27.14 -39.93 -30.88
N SER A 58 -26.22 -39.49 -31.73
CA SER A 58 -25.00 -38.81 -31.26
C SER A 58 -25.41 -37.43 -30.74
N ILE A 59 -25.27 -37.22 -29.43
CA ILE A 59 -25.61 -35.96 -28.76
C ILE A 59 -24.36 -35.05 -28.68
N ALA A 60 -23.18 -35.61 -28.98
CA ALA A 60 -21.88 -34.94 -28.88
C ALA A 60 -21.53 -34.03 -30.09
N GLU A 61 -22.38 -33.95 -31.11
CA GLU A 61 -22.00 -33.42 -32.44
C GLU A 61 -22.36 -31.95 -32.72
N ALA A 62 -22.95 -31.20 -31.79
CA ALA A 62 -23.47 -29.85 -32.07
C ALA A 62 -22.91 -28.75 -31.16
N PRO A 63 -22.66 -27.54 -31.70
CA PRO A 63 -22.13 -26.42 -30.93
C PRO A 63 -23.17 -25.77 -29.99
N GLY A 64 -24.44 -26.16 -30.07
CA GLY A 64 -25.51 -25.66 -29.19
C GLY A 64 -26.82 -26.46 -29.25
N LEU A 65 -27.58 -26.38 -28.16
CA LEU A 65 -28.87 -27.02 -27.94
C LEU A 65 -29.96 -25.96 -27.78
N PHE A 66 -31.05 -26.11 -28.54
CA PHE A 66 -32.14 -25.16 -28.56
C PHE A 66 -33.45 -25.86 -28.22
N PHE A 67 -34.07 -25.43 -27.14
CA PHE A 67 -35.39 -25.85 -26.71
C PHE A 67 -36.37 -24.70 -26.86
N THR A 68 -37.52 -24.96 -27.48
CA THR A 68 -38.60 -23.98 -27.57
C THR A 68 -39.91 -24.62 -27.12
N ALA A 69 -40.70 -23.91 -26.34
CA ALA A 69 -41.99 -24.39 -25.85
C ALA A 69 -43.04 -23.29 -25.82
N LEU A 70 -44.31 -23.66 -26.01
CA LEU A 70 -45.47 -22.80 -25.81
C LEU A 70 -46.46 -23.55 -24.93
N PHE A 71 -46.68 -23.06 -23.71
CA PHE A 71 -47.53 -23.71 -22.71
C PHE A 71 -48.19 -22.69 -21.77
N ALA A 72 -49.20 -23.13 -21.02
CA ALA A 72 -49.86 -22.38 -19.96
C ALA A 72 -49.98 -23.26 -18.72
N VAL A 73 -49.70 -22.69 -17.55
CA VAL A 73 -49.88 -23.36 -16.25
C VAL A 73 -51.28 -23.04 -15.74
N ASP A 74 -52.06 -24.05 -15.35
CA ASP A 74 -53.48 -23.84 -15.02
C ASP A 74 -53.67 -23.15 -13.65
N THR A 75 -52.89 -23.55 -12.64
CA THR A 75 -53.00 -23.02 -11.26
C THR A 75 -51.62 -22.91 -10.59
N ASN A 76 -51.51 -22.07 -9.56
CA ASN A 76 -50.34 -22.08 -8.68
C ASN A 76 -50.22 -23.44 -7.97
N PHE A 77 -49.00 -23.93 -7.81
CA PHE A 77 -48.71 -25.20 -7.14
C PHE A 77 -47.52 -25.06 -6.19
N THR A 78 -47.31 -26.05 -5.32
CA THR A 78 -46.11 -26.18 -4.47
C THR A 78 -45.27 -27.34 -4.95
N GLY A 79 -43.95 -27.17 -5.04
CA GLY A 79 -43.01 -28.21 -5.48
C GLY A 79 -42.53 -28.01 -6.92
N GLU A 80 -42.16 -29.09 -7.60
CA GLU A 80 -41.55 -29.05 -8.93
C GLU A 80 -42.40 -29.81 -9.96
N GLN A 81 -42.47 -29.26 -11.18
CA GLN A 81 -43.00 -29.92 -12.37
C GLN A 81 -41.98 -29.82 -13.51
N TYR A 82 -41.85 -30.83 -14.37
CA TYR A 82 -40.82 -30.80 -15.43
C TYR A 82 -41.42 -30.57 -16.81
N LEU A 83 -40.80 -29.66 -17.57
CA LEU A 83 -41.08 -29.54 -19.01
C LEU A 83 -40.20 -30.51 -19.80
N LEU A 84 -38.92 -30.60 -19.42
CA LEU A 84 -37.95 -31.52 -20.01
C LEU A 84 -37.06 -32.07 -18.89
N SER A 85 -36.99 -33.38 -18.76
CA SER A 85 -35.98 -34.07 -17.96
C SER A 85 -35.16 -34.99 -18.84
N CYS A 86 -33.84 -34.98 -18.68
CA CYS A 86 -32.93 -35.56 -19.66
C CYS A 86 -32.05 -36.70 -19.11
N GLY A 87 -32.26 -37.13 -17.86
CA GLY A 87 -31.31 -38.04 -17.20
C GLY A 87 -29.87 -37.53 -17.37
N SER A 88 -28.92 -38.43 -17.60
CA SER A 88 -27.50 -38.09 -17.80
C SER A 88 -27.10 -37.68 -19.23
N ARG A 89 -28.05 -37.63 -20.19
CA ARG A 89 -27.75 -37.50 -21.63
C ARG A 89 -27.68 -36.06 -22.16
N LEU A 90 -28.37 -35.11 -21.52
CA LEU A 90 -28.23 -33.69 -21.84
C LEU A 90 -27.61 -32.94 -20.66
N ALA A 91 -27.00 -31.82 -21.02
CA ALA A 91 -26.39 -30.85 -20.13
C ALA A 91 -27.33 -30.29 -19.04
N PHE A 92 -28.66 -30.27 -19.27
CA PHE A 92 -29.62 -29.63 -18.39
C PHE A 92 -31.05 -30.18 -18.50
N THR A 93 -31.80 -30.09 -17.41
CA THR A 93 -33.26 -30.22 -17.35
C THR A 93 -33.93 -28.85 -17.32
N ILE A 94 -35.20 -28.81 -17.73
CA ILE A 94 -36.06 -27.62 -17.68
C ILE A 94 -37.28 -27.94 -16.82
N LYS A 95 -37.45 -27.20 -15.73
CA LYS A 95 -38.51 -27.40 -14.73
C LYS A 95 -39.24 -26.10 -14.40
N LEU A 96 -40.41 -26.26 -13.80
CA LEU A 96 -41.22 -25.24 -13.19
C LEU A 96 -41.18 -25.47 -11.67
N VAL A 97 -40.93 -24.41 -10.92
CA VAL A 97 -40.91 -24.45 -9.45
C VAL A 97 -42.02 -23.56 -8.93
N GLY A 98 -42.88 -24.10 -8.06
CA GLY A 98 -43.98 -23.37 -7.44
C GLY A 98 -43.83 -23.31 -5.93
N ASP A 99 -44.16 -22.16 -5.34
CA ASP A 99 -44.18 -21.92 -3.89
C ASP A 99 -45.60 -21.82 -3.31
N GLY A 100 -46.61 -22.20 -4.10
CA GLY A 100 -48.03 -22.07 -3.80
C GLY A 100 -48.62 -20.69 -4.13
N LYS A 101 -47.80 -19.66 -4.37
CA LYS A 101 -48.23 -18.29 -4.69
C LYS A 101 -47.82 -17.85 -6.09
N SER A 102 -46.71 -18.36 -6.59
CA SER A 102 -46.11 -18.03 -7.87
C SER A 102 -45.49 -19.27 -8.51
N VAL A 103 -45.30 -19.22 -9.82
CA VAL A 103 -44.62 -20.26 -10.59
C VAL A 103 -43.47 -19.62 -11.36
N VAL A 104 -42.31 -20.27 -11.35
CA VAL A 104 -41.12 -19.83 -12.09
C VAL A 104 -40.57 -20.94 -12.97
N LEU A 105 -40.08 -20.56 -14.15
CA LEU A 105 -39.28 -21.43 -15.01
C LEU A 105 -37.84 -21.47 -14.51
N ALA A 106 -37.27 -22.67 -14.41
CA ALA A 106 -35.89 -22.93 -14.05
C ALA A 106 -35.23 -23.94 -14.98
N ALA A 107 -33.94 -23.75 -15.21
CA ALA A 107 -33.08 -24.79 -15.78
C ALA A 107 -32.04 -25.21 -14.75
N GLU A 108 -31.72 -26.50 -14.74
CA GLU A 108 -30.80 -27.14 -13.80
C GLU A 108 -29.89 -28.08 -14.58
N THR A 109 -28.58 -28.01 -14.34
CA THR A 109 -27.59 -28.89 -14.94
C THR A 109 -27.67 -30.29 -14.33
N VAL A 110 -27.35 -31.33 -15.11
CA VAL A 110 -27.44 -32.72 -14.64
C VAL A 110 -26.05 -33.32 -14.40
N ASP A 111 -25.89 -33.89 -13.21
CA ASP A 111 -24.78 -34.73 -12.72
C ASP A 111 -23.48 -34.04 -12.26
N LYS A 112 -22.96 -34.58 -11.16
CA LYS A 112 -21.73 -34.29 -10.44
C LYS A 112 -20.50 -34.97 -11.07
N GLU A 113 -20.68 -35.91 -12.01
CA GLU A 113 -19.58 -36.58 -12.74
C GLU A 113 -18.65 -35.62 -13.51
N ASN A 114 -19.09 -34.38 -13.79
CA ASN A 114 -18.33 -33.38 -14.53
C ASN A 114 -17.77 -32.23 -13.66
N GLU A 115 -17.69 -32.40 -12.34
CA GLU A 115 -17.15 -31.39 -11.41
C GLU A 115 -17.87 -30.02 -11.45
N LEU A 116 -19.14 -29.98 -11.86
CA LEU A 116 -19.95 -28.76 -11.85
C LEU A 116 -20.46 -28.50 -10.42
N HIS A 117 -20.06 -27.37 -9.84
CA HIS A 117 -20.26 -27.04 -8.42
C HIS A 117 -21.69 -26.65 -8.05
N ALA A 118 -22.54 -26.47 -9.06
CA ALA A 118 -23.87 -25.95 -8.84
C ALA A 118 -24.91 -27.02 -9.25
N VAL A 119 -25.55 -27.61 -8.23
CA VAL A 119 -26.76 -28.43 -8.36
C VAL A 119 -27.91 -27.58 -7.82
N GLY A 120 -28.68 -26.92 -8.70
CA GLY A 120 -29.81 -26.08 -8.32
C GLY A 120 -30.42 -25.26 -9.47
N PRO A 121 -31.55 -24.55 -9.27
CA PRO A 121 -32.18 -23.75 -10.32
C PRO A 121 -31.45 -22.42 -10.55
N PHE A 122 -30.73 -22.29 -11.68
CA PHE A 122 -29.83 -21.17 -11.98
C PHE A 122 -30.50 -19.89 -12.47
N SER A 123 -31.78 -19.94 -12.81
CA SER A 123 -32.47 -18.80 -13.38
C SER A 123 -33.97 -18.98 -13.18
N ARG A 124 -34.61 -18.04 -12.50
CA ARG A 124 -36.06 -18.03 -12.26
C ARG A 124 -36.69 -16.92 -13.08
N LEU A 125 -37.50 -17.29 -14.07
CA LEU A 125 -38.35 -16.39 -14.86
C LEU A 125 -39.80 -16.60 -14.45
N ALA A 126 -40.54 -15.50 -14.24
CA ALA A 126 -41.91 -15.60 -13.76
C ALA A 126 -42.83 -16.19 -14.82
N ILE A 127 -43.73 -17.10 -14.42
CA ILE A 127 -44.72 -17.71 -15.30
C ILE A 127 -46.11 -17.29 -14.84
N PRO A 128 -46.82 -16.44 -15.61
CA PRO A 128 -48.19 -16.08 -15.29
C PRO A 128 -49.10 -17.30 -15.42
N VAL A 129 -49.77 -17.64 -14.32
CA VAL A 129 -50.75 -18.72 -14.29
C VAL A 129 -52.00 -18.32 -15.09
N GLY A 130 -52.53 -19.26 -15.87
CA GLY A 130 -53.72 -19.09 -16.71
C GLY A 130 -53.45 -18.49 -18.10
N GLN A 131 -52.19 -18.17 -18.42
CA GLN A 131 -51.80 -17.56 -19.70
C GLN A 131 -50.77 -18.41 -20.44
N PHE A 132 -50.79 -18.33 -21.77
CA PHE A 132 -49.77 -18.93 -22.61
C PHE A 132 -48.47 -18.13 -22.55
N VAL A 133 -47.37 -18.86 -22.42
CA VAL A 133 -46.01 -18.35 -22.36
C VAL A 133 -45.19 -19.06 -23.43
N ALA A 134 -44.52 -18.30 -24.28
CA ALA A 134 -43.48 -18.82 -25.16
C ALA A 134 -42.15 -18.83 -24.41
N VAL A 135 -41.43 -19.94 -24.46
CA VAL A 135 -40.15 -20.15 -23.79
C VAL A 135 -39.13 -20.59 -24.80
N ASP A 136 -37.98 -19.93 -24.80
CA ASP A 136 -36.80 -20.36 -25.54
C ASP A 136 -35.64 -20.58 -24.56
N VAL A 137 -35.04 -21.76 -24.59
CA VAL A 137 -33.83 -22.11 -23.85
C VAL A 137 -32.73 -22.47 -24.84
N ILE A 138 -31.62 -21.75 -24.76
CA ILE A 138 -30.50 -21.83 -25.67
C ILE A 138 -29.24 -22.14 -24.87
N TYR A 139 -28.64 -23.29 -25.11
CA TYR A 139 -27.30 -23.60 -24.64
C TYR A 139 -26.33 -23.50 -25.80
N TYR A 140 -25.31 -22.66 -25.68
CA TYR A 140 -24.30 -22.47 -26.71
C TYR A 140 -22.94 -22.25 -26.07
N LEU A 141 -21.94 -23.03 -26.50
CA LEU A 141 -20.57 -23.04 -25.96
C LEU A 141 -20.53 -23.26 -24.44
N ASN A 142 -20.46 -22.18 -23.67
CA ASN A 142 -20.36 -22.16 -22.21
C ASN A 142 -21.46 -21.32 -21.55
N THR A 143 -22.56 -21.06 -22.26
CA THR A 143 -23.64 -20.20 -21.75
C THR A 143 -24.99 -20.86 -21.98
N LEU A 144 -25.82 -20.86 -20.95
CA LEU A 144 -27.22 -21.28 -20.98
C LEU A 144 -28.11 -20.05 -20.79
N CYS A 145 -28.90 -19.73 -21.81
CA CYS A 145 -29.84 -18.63 -21.84
C CYS A 145 -31.26 -19.16 -21.81
N MET A 146 -32.12 -18.57 -20.99
CA MET A 146 -33.56 -18.79 -21.00
C MET A 146 -34.26 -17.47 -21.27
N SER A 147 -35.33 -17.52 -22.04
CA SER A 147 -36.23 -16.38 -22.22
C SER A 147 -37.68 -16.80 -22.21
N THR A 148 -38.53 -15.91 -21.73
CA THR A 148 -39.98 -16.03 -21.71
C THR A 148 -40.59 -14.83 -22.41
N LEU A 149 -41.56 -15.06 -23.28
CA LEU A 149 -42.43 -14.04 -23.83
C LEU A 149 -43.87 -14.31 -23.37
N THR A 150 -44.42 -13.37 -22.62
CA THR A 150 -45.80 -13.39 -22.11
C THR A 150 -46.58 -12.23 -22.71
N THR A 151 -47.89 -12.38 -22.92
CA THR A 151 -48.75 -11.28 -23.37
C THR A 151 -49.99 -11.21 -22.49
N VAL A 152 -50.28 -10.02 -21.96
CA VAL A 152 -51.49 -9.72 -21.17
C VAL A 152 -52.14 -8.49 -21.78
N GLY A 153 -53.38 -8.60 -22.25
CA GLY A 153 -53.98 -7.56 -23.08
C GLY A 153 -53.11 -7.25 -24.31
N SER A 154 -52.99 -5.98 -24.69
CA SER A 154 -52.09 -5.56 -25.78
C SER A 154 -50.61 -5.53 -25.38
N ALA A 155 -50.25 -5.79 -24.13
CA ALA A 155 -48.88 -5.67 -23.63
C ALA A 155 -48.15 -7.01 -23.70
N SER A 156 -46.98 -7.02 -24.36
CA SER A 156 -46.06 -8.18 -24.34
C SER A 156 -44.89 -7.89 -23.42
N THR A 157 -44.54 -8.85 -22.57
CA THR A 157 -43.39 -8.78 -21.66
C THR A 157 -42.40 -9.86 -22.07
N TYR A 158 -41.20 -9.42 -22.44
CA TYR A 158 -40.06 -10.29 -22.71
C TYR A 158 -39.14 -10.28 -21.48
N GLN A 159 -38.79 -11.46 -20.98
CA GLN A 159 -37.77 -11.62 -19.94
C GLN A 159 -36.72 -12.61 -20.44
N ALA A 160 -35.46 -12.37 -20.11
CA ALA A 160 -34.37 -13.30 -20.40
C ALA A 160 -33.36 -13.31 -19.26
N LYS A 161 -32.70 -14.45 -19.06
CA LYS A 161 -31.60 -14.66 -18.12
C LYS A 161 -30.60 -15.62 -18.72
N CYS A 162 -29.30 -15.39 -18.51
CA CYS A 162 -28.26 -16.29 -18.95
C CYS A 162 -27.26 -16.60 -17.83
N HIS A 163 -26.91 -17.87 -17.72
CA HIS A 163 -25.87 -18.41 -16.84
C HIS A 163 -24.64 -18.73 -17.67
N GLY A 164 -23.46 -18.29 -17.24
CA GLY A 164 -22.21 -18.69 -17.86
C GLY A 164 -21.49 -19.73 -17.02
N PHE A 165 -20.83 -20.68 -17.68
CA PHE A 165 -20.10 -21.79 -17.06
C PHE A 165 -18.57 -21.64 -17.19
N GLY A 166 -18.08 -20.53 -17.74
CA GLY A 166 -16.65 -20.33 -17.98
C GLY A 166 -16.06 -21.22 -19.09
N PRO A 167 -14.80 -21.00 -19.52
CA PRO A 167 -14.19 -21.73 -20.62
C PRO A 167 -13.79 -23.17 -20.25
N ASN A 168 -13.52 -23.45 -18.97
CA ASN A 168 -13.05 -24.76 -18.49
C ASN A 168 -14.19 -25.66 -17.97
N SER A 169 -15.34 -25.09 -17.61
CA SER A 169 -16.52 -25.81 -17.07
C SER A 169 -17.63 -25.94 -18.12
N ALA A 170 -17.26 -25.96 -19.41
CA ALA A 170 -18.21 -26.17 -20.51
C ALA A 170 -19.06 -27.41 -20.22
N ILE A 171 -20.39 -27.28 -20.29
CA ILE A 171 -21.27 -28.42 -20.00
C ILE A 171 -21.05 -29.47 -21.09
N LYS A 172 -20.45 -30.58 -20.68
CA LYS A 172 -20.18 -31.69 -21.58
C LYS A 172 -21.45 -32.50 -21.72
N VAL A 173 -21.83 -32.74 -22.96
CA VAL A 173 -22.75 -33.82 -23.27
C VAL A 173 -22.00 -35.13 -23.05
N SER A 174 -22.48 -35.96 -22.13
CA SER A 174 -21.86 -37.26 -21.84
C SER A 174 -21.89 -38.18 -23.07
N GLY A 175 -20.86 -39.03 -23.19
CA GLY A 175 -20.84 -40.13 -24.16
C GLY A 175 -21.89 -41.20 -23.83
N PRO A 176 -21.85 -42.39 -24.46
CA PRO A 176 -22.83 -43.44 -24.19
C PRO A 176 -22.75 -43.93 -22.73
N VAL A 177 -23.58 -43.36 -21.86
CA VAL A 177 -23.84 -43.87 -20.50
C VAL A 177 -24.91 -44.97 -20.58
N THR A 178 -24.74 -46.02 -19.78
CA THR A 178 -25.73 -47.08 -19.49
C THR A 178 -27.04 -46.42 -19.00
N PRO A 179 -28.23 -46.92 -19.41
CA PRO A 179 -29.47 -46.11 -19.56
C PRO A 179 -29.97 -45.49 -18.26
N PRO A 180 -30.69 -44.35 -18.34
CA PRO A 180 -31.77 -44.13 -19.31
C PRO A 180 -31.41 -43.42 -20.63
N SER A 181 -31.61 -44.11 -21.75
CA SER A 181 -31.47 -43.61 -23.12
C SER A 181 -32.68 -42.81 -23.63
N TYR A 182 -33.32 -42.03 -22.76
CA TYR A 182 -34.56 -41.34 -23.10
C TYR A 182 -34.64 -39.93 -22.52
N LEU A 183 -35.32 -39.05 -23.25
CA LEU A 183 -35.81 -37.77 -22.73
C LEU A 183 -37.22 -37.96 -22.18
N GLN A 184 -37.52 -37.31 -21.05
CA GLN A 184 -38.86 -37.20 -20.50
C GLN A 184 -39.38 -35.78 -20.74
N ILE A 185 -40.58 -35.68 -21.27
CA ILE A 185 -41.25 -34.41 -21.55
C ILE A 185 -42.50 -34.36 -20.69
N ALA A 186 -42.80 -33.20 -20.10
CA ALA A 186 -43.97 -32.99 -19.23
C ALA A 186 -43.95 -33.86 -17.94
N GLY A 187 -42.77 -34.27 -17.47
CA GLY A 187 -42.57 -34.96 -16.20
C GLY A 187 -41.11 -35.33 -15.95
N ARG A 188 -40.76 -35.62 -14.68
CA ARG A 188 -39.43 -36.16 -14.35
C ARG A 188 -39.32 -37.63 -14.75
N ASP A 189 -40.41 -38.34 -14.53
CA ASP A 189 -40.69 -39.68 -15.01
C ASP A 189 -42.18 -39.76 -15.38
N THR A 190 -42.67 -40.95 -15.71
CA THR A 190 -44.06 -41.16 -16.15
C THR A 190 -45.12 -40.99 -15.04
N THR A 191 -44.70 -40.84 -13.79
CA THR A 191 -45.54 -40.87 -12.59
C THR A 191 -45.31 -39.72 -11.60
N SER A 192 -44.18 -39.01 -11.69
CA SER A 192 -43.77 -38.00 -10.72
C SER A 192 -43.42 -36.66 -11.37
N HIS A 193 -43.66 -35.58 -10.61
CA HIS A 193 -43.35 -34.19 -10.99
C HIS A 193 -43.90 -33.82 -12.39
N LEU A 194 -45.11 -34.28 -12.65
CA LEU A 194 -45.80 -34.16 -13.93
C LEU A 194 -46.22 -32.72 -14.18
N PHE A 195 -46.13 -32.28 -15.43
CA PHE A 195 -46.65 -30.97 -15.82
C PHE A 195 -48.18 -30.97 -15.80
N VAL A 196 -48.75 -29.97 -15.12
CA VAL A 196 -50.19 -29.75 -15.03
C VAL A 196 -50.53 -28.42 -15.70
N GLY A 197 -51.03 -28.51 -16.92
CA GLY A 197 -51.39 -27.34 -17.71
C GLY A 197 -51.72 -27.66 -19.17
N LYS A 198 -51.73 -26.62 -19.99
CA LYS A 198 -51.96 -26.72 -21.44
C LYS A 198 -50.66 -26.55 -22.19
N MET A 199 -50.41 -27.37 -23.20
CA MET A 199 -49.18 -27.36 -23.97
C MET A 199 -49.50 -27.42 -25.47
N VAL A 200 -48.83 -26.58 -26.25
CA VAL A 200 -49.15 -26.33 -27.67
C VAL A 200 -48.03 -26.79 -28.56
N LYS A 201 -46.79 -26.45 -28.18
CA LYS A 201 -45.60 -26.80 -28.94
C LYS A 201 -44.45 -27.07 -28.01
N MET A 202 -43.62 -28.05 -28.36
CA MET A 202 -42.30 -28.25 -27.79
C MET A 202 -41.34 -28.74 -28.86
N ARG A 203 -40.15 -28.16 -28.95
CA ARG A 203 -39.13 -28.55 -29.91
C ARG A 203 -37.77 -28.54 -29.25
N LEU A 204 -36.97 -29.57 -29.50
CA LEU A 204 -35.57 -29.62 -29.13
C LEU A 204 -34.74 -29.93 -30.36
N ARG A 205 -33.73 -29.11 -30.64
CA ARG A 205 -32.88 -29.26 -31.82
C ARG A 205 -31.42 -28.95 -31.53
N PHE A 206 -30.54 -29.59 -32.28
CA PHE A 206 -29.17 -29.16 -32.45
C PHE A 206 -29.10 -28.10 -33.54
N ALA A 207 -28.54 -26.93 -33.22
CA ALA A 207 -28.42 -25.85 -34.18
C ALA A 207 -27.23 -24.95 -33.86
N THR A 208 -26.66 -24.35 -34.91
CA THR A 208 -25.86 -23.13 -34.76
C THR A 208 -26.84 -21.98 -34.53
N PRO A 209 -26.60 -21.10 -33.53
CA PRO A 209 -27.43 -19.92 -33.32
C PRO A 209 -27.55 -19.08 -34.59
N THR A 210 -28.74 -18.55 -34.88
CA THR A 210 -28.91 -17.56 -35.95
C THR A 210 -28.29 -16.22 -35.53
N ALA A 211 -28.09 -15.29 -36.47
CA ALA A 211 -27.61 -13.95 -36.13
C ALA A 211 -28.51 -13.25 -35.09
N ALA A 212 -29.83 -13.45 -35.15
CA ALA A 212 -30.77 -12.91 -34.17
C ALA A 212 -30.61 -13.57 -32.79
N ASP A 213 -30.44 -14.90 -32.74
CA ASP A 213 -30.16 -15.62 -31.49
C ASP A 213 -28.85 -15.13 -30.86
N LEU A 214 -27.80 -14.93 -31.68
CA LEU A 214 -26.51 -14.39 -31.22
C LEU A 214 -26.64 -12.98 -30.67
N VAL A 215 -27.45 -12.11 -31.28
CA VAL A 215 -27.70 -10.76 -30.76
C VAL A 215 -28.36 -10.85 -29.38
N GLY A 216 -29.41 -11.65 -29.21
CA GLY A 216 -30.09 -11.84 -27.93
C GLY A 216 -29.16 -12.41 -26.85
N ILE A 217 -28.42 -13.47 -27.17
CA ILE A 217 -27.43 -14.08 -26.26
C ILE A 217 -26.34 -13.07 -25.91
N SER A 218 -25.81 -12.32 -26.89
CA SER A 218 -24.75 -11.33 -26.66
C SER A 218 -25.18 -10.17 -25.77
N GLN A 219 -26.46 -9.78 -25.79
CA GLN A 219 -27.00 -8.77 -24.89
C GLN A 219 -27.08 -9.30 -23.46
N GLN A 220 -27.46 -10.56 -23.29
CA GLN A 220 -27.59 -11.18 -21.98
C GLN A 220 -26.24 -11.58 -21.36
N MET A 221 -25.23 -11.89 -22.19
CA MET A 221 -23.82 -12.06 -21.79
C MET A 221 -23.17 -10.77 -21.23
N LYS A 222 -23.87 -9.63 -21.29
CA LYS A 222 -23.42 -8.35 -20.72
C LYS A 222 -24.12 -8.02 -19.40
N THR A 223 -24.92 -8.94 -18.87
CA THR A 223 -25.65 -8.72 -17.62
C THR A 223 -24.76 -9.05 -16.41
N PRO A 224 -24.92 -8.33 -15.28
CA PRO A 224 -24.21 -8.65 -14.03
C PRO A 224 -24.32 -10.10 -13.60
N HIS A 225 -25.51 -10.68 -13.79
CA HIS A 225 -25.79 -12.07 -13.47
C HIS A 225 -24.91 -13.03 -14.28
N TRP A 226 -24.74 -12.80 -15.58
CA TRP A 226 -23.87 -13.64 -16.42
C TRP A 226 -22.42 -13.58 -15.95
N TYR A 227 -21.88 -12.40 -15.65
CA TYR A 227 -20.50 -12.27 -15.17
C TYR A 227 -20.27 -12.98 -13.84
N ILE A 228 -21.18 -12.81 -12.87
CA ILE A 228 -21.08 -13.42 -11.54
C ILE A 228 -21.15 -14.94 -11.62
N THR A 229 -22.11 -15.47 -12.36
CA THR A 229 -22.28 -16.93 -12.53
C THR A 229 -21.09 -17.53 -13.26
N THR A 230 -20.63 -16.90 -14.35
CA THR A 230 -19.41 -17.32 -15.06
C THR A 230 -18.22 -17.41 -14.11
N ARG A 231 -18.02 -16.41 -13.24
CA ARG A 231 -16.90 -16.43 -12.29
C ARG A 231 -17.05 -17.50 -11.22
N SER A 232 -18.27 -17.69 -10.70
CA SER A 232 -18.57 -18.70 -9.68
C SER A 232 -18.28 -20.12 -10.19
N GLU A 233 -18.53 -20.38 -11.48
CA GLU A 233 -18.28 -21.68 -12.13
C GLU A 233 -16.83 -21.88 -12.59
N MET A 234 -16.06 -20.80 -12.77
CA MET A 234 -14.64 -20.85 -13.13
C MET A 234 -13.72 -21.12 -11.92
N GLU A 235 -14.23 -20.98 -10.71
CA GLU A 235 -13.37 -20.87 -9.53
C GLU A 235 -12.81 -22.24 -9.10
N HIS A 236 -11.49 -22.38 -9.14
CA HIS A 236 -10.77 -23.59 -8.76
C HIS A 236 -10.47 -23.70 -7.25
N ARG A 237 -10.81 -22.68 -6.45
CA ARG A 237 -10.62 -22.67 -4.99
C ARG A 237 -11.98 -22.69 -4.30
N ASP A 238 -12.18 -23.64 -3.38
CA ASP A 238 -13.45 -23.90 -2.70
C ASP A 238 -13.86 -22.75 -1.74
N ILE A 239 -14.47 -21.70 -2.31
CA ILE A 239 -15.16 -20.62 -1.57
C ILE A 239 -16.53 -21.05 -1.03
N GLY A 240 -16.90 -22.32 -1.22
CA GLY A 240 -18.16 -22.92 -0.79
C GLY A 240 -19.36 -22.55 -1.66
N SER A 241 -20.50 -23.14 -1.33
CA SER A 241 -21.76 -22.91 -2.04
C SER A 241 -22.29 -21.48 -1.81
N ALA A 242 -23.12 -21.02 -2.75
CA ALA A 242 -23.85 -19.76 -2.62
C ALA A 242 -24.81 -19.81 -1.41
N VAL A 243 -24.83 -18.76 -0.59
CA VAL A 243 -25.65 -18.71 0.65
C VAL A 243 -27.15 -18.58 0.35
N ALA A 244 -27.52 -18.14 -0.86
CA ALA A 244 -28.86 -18.28 -1.42
C ALA A 244 -28.80 -18.27 -2.96
N PRO A 245 -29.91 -18.55 -3.67
CA PRO A 245 -29.91 -18.61 -5.12
C PRO A 245 -29.37 -17.33 -5.75
N GLU A 246 -28.49 -17.50 -6.75
CA GLU A 246 -27.71 -16.42 -7.36
C GLU A 246 -28.57 -15.29 -7.92
N ALA A 247 -29.76 -15.60 -8.43
CA ALA A 247 -30.68 -14.57 -8.94
C ALA A 247 -31.43 -13.81 -7.83
N LEU A 248 -31.51 -14.35 -6.61
CA LEU A 248 -32.35 -13.83 -5.52
C LEU A 248 -31.57 -12.95 -4.54
N ASN A 249 -30.26 -13.19 -4.39
CA ASN A 249 -29.40 -12.53 -3.40
C ASN A 249 -28.34 -11.58 -3.98
N ILE A 250 -28.39 -11.30 -5.29
CA ILE A 250 -27.54 -10.24 -5.84
C ILE A 250 -28.00 -8.89 -5.27
N SER A 251 -27.31 -8.42 -4.23
CA SER A 251 -27.54 -7.09 -3.66
C SER A 251 -26.91 -6.02 -4.54
N THR A 252 -27.65 -4.94 -4.77
CA THR A 252 -27.16 -3.74 -5.46
C THR A 252 -26.70 -2.70 -4.45
N GLY A 253 -25.51 -2.16 -4.63
CA GLY A 253 -25.05 -1.00 -3.88
C GLY A 253 -23.79 -0.40 -4.50
N ASN A 254 -23.64 0.93 -4.51
CA ASN A 254 -22.47 1.65 -5.03
C ASN A 254 -21.98 1.14 -6.41
N ASP A 255 -22.89 1.01 -7.39
CA ASP A 255 -22.60 0.56 -8.77
C ASP A 255 -21.93 -0.82 -8.89
N ARG A 256 -22.22 -1.74 -7.97
CA ARG A 256 -21.78 -3.15 -8.04
C ARG A 256 -22.90 -4.13 -7.71
N TRP A 257 -22.70 -5.36 -8.15
CA TRP A 257 -23.52 -6.53 -7.89
C TRP A 257 -22.65 -7.59 -7.20
N THR A 258 -23.18 -8.24 -6.18
CA THR A 258 -22.42 -9.19 -5.36
C THR A 258 -23.19 -10.47 -5.10
N GLN A 259 -22.52 -11.62 -5.15
CA GLN A 259 -23.05 -12.90 -4.71
C GLN A 259 -22.24 -13.41 -3.52
N GLU A 260 -22.94 -13.70 -2.41
CA GLU A 260 -22.33 -14.25 -1.20
C GLU A 260 -22.22 -15.78 -1.27
N HIS A 261 -21.07 -16.29 -0.85
CA HIS A 261 -20.74 -17.71 -0.69
C HIS A 261 -20.33 -17.97 0.77
N GLU A 262 -20.34 -19.24 1.18
CA GLU A 262 -20.00 -19.64 2.56
C GLU A 262 -18.66 -19.06 3.04
N ARG A 263 -17.66 -18.96 2.15
CA ARG A 263 -16.28 -18.55 2.48
C ARG A 263 -15.74 -17.43 1.60
N GLY A 264 -16.57 -16.86 0.72
CA GLY A 264 -16.15 -15.88 -0.28
C GLY A 264 -17.30 -15.00 -0.77
N VAL A 265 -16.97 -14.01 -1.58
CA VAL A 265 -17.94 -13.18 -2.30
C VAL A 265 -17.46 -12.99 -3.73
N VAL A 266 -18.39 -13.06 -4.69
CA VAL A 266 -18.13 -12.74 -6.10
C VAL A 266 -18.76 -11.39 -6.41
N ILE A 267 -18.00 -10.48 -7.01
CA ILE A 267 -18.36 -9.07 -7.23
C ILE A 267 -18.22 -8.71 -8.70
N TYR A 268 -19.21 -8.03 -9.26
CA TYR A 268 -19.18 -7.44 -10.59
C TYR A 268 -19.53 -5.95 -10.55
N HIS A 269 -18.94 -5.15 -11.43
CA HIS A 269 -19.31 -3.75 -11.65
C HIS A 269 -19.26 -3.40 -13.15
N PRO A 270 -19.99 -2.37 -13.64
CA PRO A 270 -20.13 -2.09 -15.08
C PRO A 270 -18.82 -1.74 -15.80
N GLY A 271 -17.82 -1.30 -15.05
CA GLY A 271 -16.48 -0.99 -15.56
C GLY A 271 -15.52 -2.18 -15.62
N ALA A 272 -15.93 -3.37 -15.17
CA ALA A 272 -15.10 -4.57 -15.20
C ALA A 272 -15.35 -5.38 -16.48
N THR A 273 -14.31 -6.06 -16.95
CA THR A 273 -14.41 -7.04 -18.05
C THR A 273 -14.80 -8.44 -17.55
N SER A 274 -14.79 -8.68 -16.23
CA SER A 274 -15.15 -9.93 -15.57
C SER A 274 -15.71 -9.64 -14.17
N ALA A 275 -16.41 -10.60 -13.56
CA ALA A 275 -16.58 -10.61 -12.11
C ALA A 275 -15.30 -11.12 -11.43
N TYR A 276 -15.13 -10.75 -10.16
CA TYR A 276 -13.96 -11.07 -9.35
C TYR A 276 -14.37 -11.53 -7.95
N GLU A 277 -13.61 -12.47 -7.41
CA GLU A 277 -13.80 -13.06 -6.10
C GLU A 277 -12.90 -12.43 -5.04
N VAL A 278 -13.42 -12.38 -3.81
CA VAL A 278 -12.67 -12.03 -2.62
C VAL A 278 -13.02 -13.05 -1.55
N TYR A 279 -12.02 -13.66 -0.91
CA TYR A 279 -12.23 -14.70 0.10
C TYR A 279 -11.18 -14.64 1.23
N GLY A 280 -11.36 -15.50 2.23
CA GLY A 280 -10.41 -15.69 3.32
C GLY A 280 -10.12 -14.43 4.13
N VAL A 281 -8.85 -14.24 4.47
CA VAL A 281 -8.36 -13.13 5.29
C VAL A 281 -8.44 -11.78 4.58
N ILE A 282 -8.29 -11.75 3.24
CA ILE A 282 -8.49 -10.54 2.44
C ILE A 282 -9.96 -10.13 2.50
N LEU A 283 -10.91 -11.05 2.37
CA LEU A 283 -12.34 -10.77 2.54
C LEU A 283 -12.68 -10.23 3.92
N ARG A 284 -12.11 -10.83 4.98
CA ARG A 284 -12.28 -10.31 6.35
C ARG A 284 -11.83 -8.86 6.43
N ARG A 285 -10.66 -8.52 5.88
CA ARG A 285 -10.16 -7.16 5.88
C ARG A 285 -11.04 -6.23 5.05
N PHE A 286 -11.43 -6.65 3.85
CA PHE A 286 -12.33 -5.92 2.96
C PHE A 286 -13.66 -5.57 3.64
N ARG A 287 -14.24 -6.49 4.42
CA ARG A 287 -15.47 -6.23 5.21
C ARG A 287 -15.23 -5.26 6.37
N GLN A 288 -14.16 -5.44 7.14
CA GLN A 288 -13.80 -4.49 8.22
C GLN A 288 -13.62 -3.06 7.68
N ILE A 289 -13.00 -2.96 6.52
CA ILE A 289 -12.83 -1.74 5.75
C ILE A 289 -14.22 -1.16 5.41
N ALA A 290 -15.10 -1.94 4.78
CA ALA A 290 -16.48 -1.53 4.49
C ALA A 290 -17.24 -1.03 5.73
N ASP A 291 -17.17 -1.74 6.85
CA ASP A 291 -17.89 -1.39 8.08
C ASP A 291 -17.31 -0.16 8.78
N ASN A 292 -15.98 -0.03 8.84
CA ASN A 292 -15.31 1.06 9.57
C ASN A 292 -15.44 2.43 8.88
N LEU A 293 -15.51 2.50 7.55
CA LEU A 293 -15.70 3.78 6.86
C LEU A 293 -17.16 4.22 6.75
N VAL A 294 -18.13 3.36 7.05
CA VAL A 294 -19.54 3.78 7.21
C VAL A 294 -19.72 4.67 8.45
N HIS A 295 -18.78 4.64 9.41
CA HIS A 295 -18.88 5.38 10.67
C HIS A 295 -18.00 6.62 10.81
N ALA A 296 -17.27 7.04 9.76
CA ALA A 296 -16.60 8.35 9.76
C ALA A 296 -17.05 9.26 8.63
N ASP A 297 -17.28 8.76 7.40
CA ASP A 297 -17.76 9.61 6.28
C ASP A 297 -18.46 8.84 5.12
N GLY A 298 -18.62 7.51 5.17
CA GLY A 298 -19.40 6.74 4.18
C GLY A 298 -18.68 6.33 2.87
N ILE A 299 -17.35 6.19 2.87
CA ILE A 299 -16.53 6.29 1.62
C ILE A 299 -15.62 5.07 1.34
N MET A 300 -16.04 3.81 1.49
CA MET A 300 -15.16 2.73 0.93
C MET A 300 -15.02 2.77 -0.59
N ALA A 301 -16.09 3.18 -1.29
CA ALA A 301 -16.07 3.29 -2.74
C ALA A 301 -15.22 4.46 -3.27
N GLN A 302 -15.10 5.59 -2.57
CA GLN A 302 -14.36 6.75 -3.11
C GLN A 302 -12.85 6.75 -2.77
N TYR A 303 -12.38 5.95 -1.80
CA TYR A 303 -10.95 5.83 -1.49
C TYR A 303 -10.23 4.69 -2.22
N MET A 304 -10.75 3.45 -2.16
CA MET A 304 -10.12 2.30 -2.85
C MET A 304 -10.65 2.10 -4.26
N GLY A 305 -11.87 2.56 -4.54
CA GLY A 305 -12.54 2.32 -5.82
C GLY A 305 -13.09 0.91 -5.96
N LEU A 306 -13.49 0.56 -7.18
CA LEU A 306 -14.07 -0.74 -7.50
C LEU A 306 -12.99 -1.82 -7.60
N LEU A 307 -13.36 -3.08 -7.30
CA LEU A 307 -12.48 -4.25 -7.36
C LEU A 307 -12.07 -4.56 -8.81
N THR A 308 -10.78 -4.62 -9.09
CA THR A 308 -10.24 -4.80 -10.45
C THR A 308 -9.59 -6.16 -10.69
N SER A 309 -9.48 -7.02 -9.67
CA SER A 309 -8.94 -8.37 -9.82
C SER A 309 -9.55 -9.36 -8.82
N GLY A 310 -9.53 -10.64 -9.19
CA GLY A 310 -9.57 -11.74 -8.23
C GLY A 310 -8.30 -11.79 -7.38
N GLU A 311 -8.16 -12.84 -6.55
CA GLU A 311 -6.95 -12.99 -5.74
C GLU A 311 -5.78 -13.41 -6.64
N ILE A 312 -4.77 -12.54 -6.76
CA ILE A 312 -3.58 -12.77 -7.56
C ILE A 312 -2.33 -12.87 -6.66
N PRO A 313 -1.25 -13.54 -7.10
CA PRO A 313 0.03 -13.45 -6.42
C PRO A 313 0.48 -11.99 -6.30
N ALA A 314 0.80 -11.56 -5.08
CA ALA A 314 1.39 -10.23 -4.87
C ALA A 314 2.87 -10.23 -5.30
N ASP A 315 3.55 -11.35 -5.09
CA ASP A 315 4.92 -11.63 -5.51
C ASP A 315 5.15 -13.14 -5.76
N GLY A 316 6.40 -13.52 -6.00
CA GLY A 316 6.82 -14.93 -6.07
C GLY A 316 7.08 -15.61 -4.71
N SER A 317 6.88 -14.93 -3.58
CA SER A 317 7.21 -15.42 -2.23
C SER A 317 6.02 -16.04 -1.49
N GLY A 318 4.85 -16.08 -2.13
CA GLY A 318 3.63 -16.66 -1.54
C GLY A 318 2.64 -15.60 -1.04
N GLY A 319 2.93 -14.31 -1.17
CA GLY A 319 1.96 -13.27 -0.89
C GLY A 319 0.81 -13.24 -1.90
N ARG A 320 -0.32 -12.68 -1.47
CA ARG A 320 -1.56 -12.58 -2.26
C ARG A 320 -2.12 -11.16 -2.19
N MET A 321 -2.85 -10.75 -3.21
CA MET A 321 -3.56 -9.49 -3.19
C MET A 321 -4.83 -9.50 -4.02
N ASN A 322 -5.79 -8.67 -3.64
CA ASN A 322 -6.83 -8.17 -4.52
C ASN A 322 -6.55 -6.70 -4.83
N THR A 323 -6.68 -6.31 -6.10
CA THR A 323 -6.49 -4.92 -6.56
C THR A 323 -7.82 -4.22 -6.74
N PHE A 324 -7.79 -2.91 -6.56
CA PHE A 324 -8.89 -1.99 -6.71
C PHE A 324 -8.42 -0.79 -7.54
N GLN A 325 -9.35 -0.03 -8.11
CA GLN A 325 -9.03 1.11 -9.00
C GLN A 325 -8.02 2.11 -8.40
N ARG A 326 -8.02 2.27 -7.06
CA ARG A 326 -7.17 3.22 -6.33
C ARG A 326 -6.49 2.59 -5.12
N GLY A 327 -6.34 1.26 -5.11
CA GLY A 327 -5.72 0.57 -3.97
C GLY A 327 -5.54 -0.92 -4.18
N ALA A 328 -5.01 -1.58 -3.16
CA ALA A 328 -4.98 -3.03 -3.05
C ALA A 328 -5.15 -3.44 -1.59
N ILE A 329 -5.62 -4.67 -1.36
CA ILE A 329 -5.46 -5.35 -0.08
C ILE A 329 -4.42 -6.44 -0.28
N LEU A 330 -3.28 -6.32 0.39
CA LEU A 330 -2.16 -7.25 0.30
C LEU A 330 -2.14 -8.14 1.54
N TRP A 331 -1.77 -9.40 1.36
CA TRP A 331 -1.65 -10.38 2.42
C TRP A 331 -0.37 -11.20 2.30
N THR A 332 0.24 -11.47 3.45
CA THR A 332 1.16 -12.60 3.65
C THR A 332 0.85 -13.30 4.95
N GLN A 333 1.34 -14.53 5.11
CA GLN A 333 1.25 -15.24 6.39
C GLN A 333 1.95 -14.48 7.52
N ALA A 334 3.04 -13.76 7.25
CA ALA A 334 3.82 -13.04 8.25
C ALA A 334 3.17 -11.72 8.69
N THR A 335 2.53 -11.00 7.76
CA THR A 335 2.01 -9.65 8.02
C THR A 335 0.51 -9.62 8.24
N GLY A 336 -0.26 -10.56 7.71
CA GLY A 336 -1.71 -10.44 7.63
C GLY A 336 -2.17 -9.55 6.47
N ALA A 337 -3.48 -9.30 6.39
CA ALA A 337 -4.12 -8.63 5.26
C ALA A 337 -4.36 -7.15 5.57
N TYR A 338 -3.76 -6.24 4.79
CA TYR A 338 -3.92 -4.80 4.95
C TYR A 338 -4.02 -4.08 3.62
N GLU A 339 -4.78 -2.99 3.64
CA GLU A 339 -5.07 -2.13 2.51
C GLU A 339 -4.00 -1.05 2.31
N VAL A 340 -3.73 -0.72 1.06
CA VAL A 340 -2.94 0.44 0.66
C VAL A 340 -3.74 1.14 -0.43
N TYR A 341 -4.01 2.44 -0.29
CA TYR A 341 -4.92 3.15 -1.19
C TYR A 341 -4.65 4.65 -1.28
N GLY A 342 -5.09 5.27 -2.38
CA GLY A 342 -4.86 6.69 -2.67
C GLY A 342 -3.38 6.99 -2.92
N LEU A 343 -2.90 8.17 -2.46
CA LEU A 343 -1.51 8.62 -2.69
C LEU A 343 -0.43 7.57 -2.31
N PRO A 344 -0.51 6.87 -1.16
CA PRO A 344 0.43 5.79 -0.87
C PRO A 344 0.43 4.68 -1.92
N TRP A 345 -0.72 4.30 -2.47
CA TRP A 345 -0.81 3.26 -3.48
C TRP A 345 -0.22 3.70 -4.83
N ASP A 346 -0.48 4.94 -5.23
CA ASP A 346 0.08 5.51 -6.45
C ASP A 346 1.61 5.52 -6.39
N GLU A 347 2.19 5.95 -5.26
CA GLU A 347 3.64 5.92 -5.09
C GLU A 347 4.19 4.50 -4.91
N TYR A 348 3.47 3.63 -4.20
CA TYR A 348 3.84 2.23 -4.03
C TYR A 348 4.09 1.59 -5.40
N ASN A 349 3.18 1.80 -6.35
CA ASN A 349 3.33 1.31 -7.72
C ASN A 349 4.46 1.99 -8.50
N ARG A 350 4.74 3.27 -8.24
CA ARG A 350 5.77 4.05 -8.95
C ARG A 350 7.20 3.77 -8.48
N THR A 351 7.39 3.42 -7.21
CA THR A 351 8.71 3.39 -6.56
C THR A 351 9.27 2.00 -6.26
N GLY A 352 8.64 0.95 -6.80
CA GLY A 352 9.11 -0.44 -6.67
C GLY A 352 8.31 -1.31 -5.70
N GLY A 353 7.23 -0.77 -5.12
CA GLY A 353 6.22 -1.50 -4.35
C GLY A 353 6.81 -2.45 -3.31
N LEU A 354 6.49 -3.74 -3.44
CA LEU A 354 6.93 -4.79 -2.52
C LEU A 354 8.45 -4.86 -2.35
N SER A 355 9.23 -4.63 -3.40
CA SER A 355 10.69 -4.72 -3.31
C SER A 355 11.30 -3.61 -2.45
N ARG A 356 10.69 -2.42 -2.47
CA ARG A 356 11.21 -1.24 -1.76
C ARG A 356 10.54 -1.07 -0.41
N TRP A 357 9.21 -1.14 -0.33
CA TRP A 357 8.46 -0.84 0.88
C TRP A 357 8.16 -2.12 1.68
N GLY A 358 8.04 -3.26 0.99
CA GLY A 358 7.53 -4.50 1.55
C GLY A 358 6.02 -4.46 1.78
N TYR A 359 5.52 -5.45 2.51
CA TYR A 359 4.10 -5.55 2.82
C TYR A 359 3.67 -4.52 3.88
N PRO A 360 2.43 -4.01 3.81
CA PRO A 360 1.85 -3.24 4.90
C PRO A 360 1.79 -4.09 6.18
N LEU A 361 2.10 -3.46 7.30
CA LEU A 361 2.12 -4.09 8.63
C LEU A 361 0.91 -3.73 9.49
N GLU A 362 0.21 -2.66 9.12
CA GLU A 362 -0.95 -2.16 9.85
C GLU A 362 -1.89 -1.39 8.90
N PRO A 363 -3.15 -1.19 9.30
CA PRO A 363 -4.02 -0.22 8.69
C PRO A 363 -3.45 1.19 8.78
N ARG A 364 -3.93 2.07 7.91
CA ARG A 364 -3.74 3.50 8.09
C ARG A 364 -4.33 3.94 9.44
N THR A 365 -3.52 4.59 10.26
CA THR A 365 -3.88 5.05 11.61
C THR A 365 -3.76 6.57 11.70
N LYS A 366 -4.73 7.23 12.35
CA LYS A 366 -4.67 8.68 12.62
C LYS A 366 -3.53 8.98 13.59
N VAL A 367 -2.78 10.04 13.33
CA VAL A 367 -1.68 10.51 14.18
C VAL A 367 -1.78 12.01 14.41
N GLN A 368 -1.46 12.46 15.62
CA GLN A 368 -1.54 13.86 16.01
C GLN A 368 -0.31 14.23 16.83
N PRO A 369 0.75 14.75 16.20
CA PRO A 369 1.91 15.24 16.94
C PRO A 369 1.54 16.40 17.89
N PRO A 370 2.13 16.49 19.09
CA PRO A 370 1.83 17.53 20.06
C PRO A 370 2.05 18.95 19.51
N GLY A 371 1.00 19.76 19.50
CA GLY A 371 1.05 21.16 19.08
C GLY A 371 1.27 21.39 17.58
N LEU A 372 1.07 20.38 16.73
CA LEU A 372 1.18 20.48 15.27
C LEU A 372 -0.09 19.93 14.60
N SER A 373 -0.26 20.18 13.30
CA SER A 373 -1.31 19.55 12.50
C SER A 373 -1.16 18.03 12.46
N GLY A 374 -2.29 17.33 12.48
CA GLY A 374 -2.35 15.88 12.44
C GLY A 374 -2.15 15.32 11.05
N GLY A 375 -2.40 14.02 10.95
CA GLY A 375 -2.35 13.29 9.69
C GLY A 375 -2.65 11.82 9.91
N TYR A 376 -2.13 11.01 9.01
CA TYR A 376 -2.24 9.56 9.05
C TYR A 376 -0.88 8.92 8.84
N ARG A 377 -0.65 7.78 9.47
CA ARG A 377 0.53 6.93 9.26
C ARG A 377 0.08 5.56 8.78
N GLN A 378 0.87 4.95 7.92
CA GLN A 378 0.85 3.51 7.69
C GLN A 378 2.27 2.94 7.71
N LYS A 379 2.47 1.85 8.44
CA LYS A 379 3.76 1.16 8.48
C LYS A 379 3.82 0.05 7.45
N PHE A 380 4.99 -0.07 6.83
CA PHE A 380 5.38 -1.16 5.95
C PHE A 380 6.64 -1.82 6.52
N GLN A 381 7.03 -2.97 5.98
CA GLN A 381 8.22 -3.71 6.44
C GLN A 381 9.49 -2.86 6.39
N ASN A 382 9.66 -2.04 5.36
CA ASN A 382 10.91 -1.32 5.11
C ASN A 382 10.78 0.21 5.27
N CYS A 383 9.56 0.74 5.40
CA CYS A 383 9.32 2.18 5.48
C CYS A 383 8.09 2.53 6.34
N HIS A 384 7.94 3.81 6.65
CA HIS A 384 6.70 4.39 7.18
C HIS A 384 6.21 5.46 6.22
N TRP A 385 4.93 5.38 5.87
CA TRP A 385 4.27 6.37 5.05
C TRP A 385 3.42 7.29 5.92
N TYR A 386 3.49 8.60 5.65
CA TYR A 386 2.75 9.62 6.37
C TYR A 386 1.96 10.46 5.39
N ILE A 387 0.71 10.77 5.74
CA ILE A 387 -0.15 11.69 4.98
C ILE A 387 -0.51 12.81 5.93
N ARG A 388 -0.22 14.05 5.56
CA ARG A 388 -0.56 15.20 6.41
C ARG A 388 -2.04 15.53 6.26
N ASP A 389 -2.67 16.00 7.33
CA ASP A 389 -3.97 16.65 7.18
C ASP A 389 -3.79 17.99 6.45
N ILE A 390 -4.81 18.37 5.68
CA ILE A 390 -4.87 19.73 5.15
C ILE A 390 -5.33 20.67 6.27
N PRO A 391 -4.77 21.88 6.40
CA PRO A 391 -5.31 22.91 7.27
C PRO A 391 -6.82 23.12 7.06
N PRO A 392 -7.59 23.53 8.10
CA PRO A 392 -9.04 23.70 8.04
C PRO A 392 -9.50 24.87 7.14
N ASN A 393 -9.24 24.81 5.82
CA ASN A 393 -9.58 25.83 4.82
C ASN A 393 -9.01 25.56 3.41
N THR A 394 -8.33 24.43 3.16
CA THR A 394 -7.96 24.02 1.79
C THR A 394 -8.80 22.80 1.37
N PHE A 395 -9.65 22.96 0.36
CA PHE A 395 -10.54 21.88 -0.11
C PHE A 395 -9.79 20.95 -1.08
N SER A 396 -9.14 19.92 -0.54
CA SER A 396 -8.70 18.74 -1.29
C SER A 396 -8.67 17.54 -0.35
N ALA A 397 -9.05 16.36 -0.82
CA ALA A 397 -9.01 15.15 -0.02
C ALA A 397 -7.55 14.82 0.35
N LEU A 398 -7.22 14.88 1.65
CA LEU A 398 -5.93 14.61 2.28
C LEU A 398 -4.76 15.50 1.79
N GLY A 399 -3.88 15.88 2.71
CA GLY A 399 -2.70 16.70 2.43
C GLY A 399 -1.55 15.91 1.79
N PRO A 400 -0.39 16.56 1.58
CA PRO A 400 0.75 15.89 0.95
C PRO A 400 1.20 14.69 1.79
N GLY A 401 1.69 13.65 1.11
CA GLY A 401 2.16 12.42 1.73
C GLY A 401 3.64 12.17 1.47
N PHE A 402 4.34 11.66 2.47
CA PHE A 402 5.79 11.45 2.44
C PHE A 402 6.19 10.12 3.04
N GLU A 403 7.29 9.60 2.49
CA GLU A 403 7.89 8.31 2.80
C GLU A 403 9.15 8.53 3.62
N VAL A 404 9.36 7.71 4.65
CA VAL A 404 10.61 7.67 5.40
C VAL A 404 11.03 6.21 5.58
N HIS A 405 12.28 5.87 5.23
CA HIS A 405 12.82 4.51 5.33
C HIS A 405 14.25 4.48 5.89
N GLY A 406 14.79 3.27 5.99
CA GLY A 406 16.22 3.04 6.24
C GLY A 406 16.73 3.66 7.54
N GLN A 407 17.97 4.13 7.49
CA GLN A 407 18.65 4.69 8.67
C GLN A 407 18.05 6.04 9.11
N ILE A 408 17.47 6.82 8.20
CA ILE A 408 16.75 8.05 8.54
C ILE A 408 15.49 7.73 9.35
N LEU A 409 14.69 6.74 8.92
CA LEU A 409 13.53 6.30 9.70
C LEU A 409 13.95 5.76 11.08
N TRP A 410 15.01 4.94 11.12
CA TRP A 410 15.53 4.42 12.38
C TRP A 410 15.90 5.55 13.35
N LYS A 411 16.65 6.55 12.87
CA LYS A 411 17.04 7.71 13.67
C LYS A 411 15.86 8.56 14.10
N PHE A 412 14.92 8.81 13.19
CA PHE A 412 13.69 9.54 13.48
C PHE A 412 12.94 8.91 14.66
N LEU A 413 12.71 7.59 14.61
CA LEU A 413 12.03 6.87 15.68
C LEU A 413 12.84 6.87 16.99
N GLN A 414 14.17 6.65 16.90
CA GLN A 414 15.07 6.68 18.06
C GLN A 414 15.06 8.04 18.76
N ALA A 415 15.06 9.13 17.98
CA ALA A 415 15.15 10.49 18.49
C ALA A 415 13.81 11.04 19.01
N GLY A 416 12.77 10.21 19.16
CA GLY A 416 11.45 10.61 19.70
C GLY A 416 10.32 10.66 18.68
N GLY A 417 10.61 10.38 17.40
CA GLY A 417 9.60 10.20 16.35
C GLY A 417 8.62 11.36 16.23
N LEU A 418 7.35 11.00 15.97
CA LEU A 418 6.27 11.96 15.76
C LEU A 418 6.09 12.93 16.95
N ASP A 419 6.23 12.45 18.17
CA ASP A 419 5.92 13.25 19.37
C ASP A 419 6.88 14.43 19.52
N ARG A 420 8.15 14.23 19.14
CA ARG A 420 9.16 15.28 19.18
C ARG A 420 9.22 16.09 17.90
N TRP A 421 9.31 15.40 16.76
CA TRP A 421 9.73 16.00 15.49
C TRP A 421 8.57 16.36 14.55
N GLY A 422 7.38 15.86 14.84
CA GLY A 422 6.21 16.00 13.97
C GLY A 422 6.26 15.10 12.75
N LEU A 423 5.40 15.41 11.79
CA LEU A 423 5.26 14.65 10.55
C LEU A 423 6.36 15.05 9.55
N PRO A 424 6.77 14.15 8.64
CA PRO A 424 7.66 14.52 7.55
C PRO A 424 7.04 15.59 6.65
N THR A 425 7.90 16.39 6.03
CA THR A 425 7.57 17.45 5.08
C THR A 425 8.19 17.22 3.70
N THR A 426 9.07 16.21 3.58
CA THR A 426 9.63 15.74 2.31
C THR A 426 9.77 14.22 2.33
N HIS A 427 9.89 13.60 1.15
CA HIS A 427 10.51 12.28 1.04
C HIS A 427 11.99 12.34 1.46
N GLU A 428 12.68 11.20 1.41
CA GLU A 428 14.14 11.19 1.37
C GLU A 428 14.63 11.83 0.06
N LEU A 429 15.42 12.90 0.19
CA LEU A 429 15.99 13.68 -0.92
C LEU A 429 17.51 13.59 -0.89
N ASP A 430 18.13 13.67 -2.07
CA ASP A 430 19.57 13.87 -2.17
C ASP A 430 19.96 15.30 -1.79
N ALA A 431 21.13 15.45 -1.18
CA ALA A 431 21.79 16.74 -0.98
C ALA A 431 23.20 16.71 -1.56
N ASP A 432 23.67 17.84 -2.06
CA ASP A 432 25.04 17.99 -2.53
C ASP A 432 26.01 17.82 -1.34
N GLY A 433 26.67 16.68 -1.25
CA GLY A 433 27.58 16.38 -0.15
C GLY A 433 28.92 17.14 -0.22
N PRO A 434 29.70 17.08 0.87
CA PRO A 434 31.08 17.55 0.87
C PRO A 434 31.89 16.76 -0.17
N LYS A 435 32.81 17.44 -0.85
CA LYS A 435 33.72 16.79 -1.81
C LYS A 435 34.78 15.98 -1.06
N ASP A 436 35.15 14.83 -1.61
CA ASP A 436 36.31 14.06 -1.17
C ASP A 436 37.64 14.68 -1.68
N GLU A 437 38.76 14.04 -1.36
CA GLU A 437 40.11 14.45 -1.77
C GLU A 437 40.28 14.55 -3.30
N ASN A 438 39.44 13.86 -4.08
CA ASN A 438 39.45 13.86 -5.54
C ASN A 438 38.42 14.85 -6.13
N GLY A 439 37.72 15.61 -5.29
CA GLY A 439 36.73 16.59 -5.72
C GLY A 439 35.35 16.01 -6.03
N VAL A 440 35.10 14.73 -5.73
CA VAL A 440 33.83 14.04 -6.00
C VAL A 440 32.86 14.28 -4.82
N PRO A 441 31.62 14.75 -5.06
CA PRO A 441 30.63 14.92 -3.99
C PRO A 441 30.29 13.59 -3.32
N ARG A 442 30.40 13.53 -1.99
CA ARG A 442 29.94 12.38 -1.21
C ARG A 442 28.41 12.25 -1.26
N THR A 443 27.91 11.01 -1.23
CA THR A 443 26.47 10.76 -1.15
C THR A 443 25.93 11.24 0.19
N VAL A 444 24.97 12.17 0.12
CA VAL A 444 24.23 12.67 1.29
C VAL A 444 22.76 12.63 0.99
N LYS A 445 21.98 12.13 1.95
CA LYS A 445 20.53 12.10 1.89
C LYS A 445 19.93 12.78 3.10
N TYR A 446 18.72 13.30 2.97
CA TYR A 446 18.01 13.85 4.12
C TYR A 446 16.50 13.73 3.97
N SER A 447 15.80 13.75 5.11
CA SER A 447 14.37 14.02 5.18
C SER A 447 14.13 15.19 6.12
N ALA A 448 13.17 16.04 5.75
CA ALA A 448 12.69 17.11 6.60
C ALA A 448 11.40 16.70 7.33
N PHE A 449 11.28 17.20 8.55
CA PHE A 449 10.13 17.04 9.44
C PHE A 449 9.70 18.42 9.93
N ASP A 450 8.57 18.50 10.63
CA ASP A 450 8.04 19.79 11.11
C ASP A 450 9.04 20.57 11.97
N ARG A 451 9.89 19.89 12.74
CA ARG A 451 10.81 20.53 13.70
C ARG A 451 12.30 20.22 13.49
N CYS A 452 12.65 19.35 12.53
CA CYS A 452 14.04 18.99 12.29
C CYS A 452 14.30 18.59 10.84
N ARG A 453 15.58 18.44 10.51
CA ARG A 453 16.03 17.63 9.39
C ARG A 453 16.94 16.53 9.90
N ILE A 454 16.86 15.37 9.27
CA ILE A 454 17.77 14.26 9.54
C ILE A 454 18.61 14.07 8.29
N TYR A 455 19.92 14.26 8.44
CA TYR A 455 20.90 14.08 7.37
C TYR A 455 21.62 12.77 7.57
N TRP A 456 21.87 12.05 6.47
CA TRP A 456 22.57 10.78 6.46
C TRP A 456 23.71 10.80 5.43
N SER A 457 24.85 10.22 5.81
CA SER A 457 25.90 9.82 4.89
C SER A 457 26.51 8.48 5.31
N PRO A 458 27.20 7.75 4.41
CA PRO A 458 27.92 6.53 4.78
C PRO A 458 28.96 6.73 5.88
N SER A 459 29.59 7.91 5.97
CA SER A 459 30.69 8.17 6.92
C SER A 459 30.19 8.61 8.29
N THR A 460 29.06 9.31 8.39
CA THR A 460 28.57 9.87 9.65
C THR A 460 27.29 9.24 10.18
N GLY A 461 26.61 8.41 9.38
CA GLY A 461 25.29 7.89 9.72
C GLY A 461 24.21 8.99 9.79
N PRO A 462 23.02 8.68 10.32
CA PRO A 462 21.91 9.62 10.40
C PRO A 462 22.02 10.52 11.64
N GLN A 463 22.03 11.83 11.45
CA GLN A 463 22.12 12.83 12.53
C GLN A 463 20.99 13.83 12.45
N VAL A 464 20.42 14.16 13.62
CA VAL A 464 19.33 15.14 13.72
C VAL A 464 19.91 16.54 13.85
N LEU A 465 19.34 17.49 13.10
CA LEU A 465 19.57 18.92 13.27
C LEU A 465 18.23 19.63 13.46
N GLU A 466 18.16 20.50 14.47
CA GLU A 466 16.96 21.27 14.83
C GLU A 466 17.26 22.76 15.02
N GLY A 467 16.22 23.59 14.89
CA GLY A 467 16.24 25.01 15.25
C GLY A 467 17.40 25.82 14.65
N ASP A 468 17.97 26.68 15.49
CA ASP A 468 18.99 27.66 15.12
C ASP A 468 20.31 27.03 14.64
N ILE A 469 20.68 25.87 15.17
CA ILE A 469 21.85 25.12 14.69
C ILE A 469 21.64 24.69 13.24
N LEU A 470 20.48 24.12 12.93
CA LEU A 470 20.15 23.72 11.56
C LEU A 470 20.17 24.93 10.62
N ASN A 471 19.49 26.02 11.01
CA ASN A 471 19.44 27.24 10.20
C ASN A 471 20.85 27.76 9.92
N LYS A 472 21.69 27.85 10.96
CA LYS A 472 23.06 28.35 10.81
C LYS A 472 23.90 27.44 9.91
N TRP A 473 23.82 26.14 10.07
CA TRP A 473 24.57 25.20 9.24
C TRP A 473 24.14 25.28 7.76
N LEU A 474 22.83 25.43 7.50
CA LEU A 474 22.32 25.63 6.13
C LEU A 474 22.78 26.96 5.52
N GLU A 475 22.81 28.05 6.30
CA GLU A 475 23.37 29.35 5.87
C GLU A 475 24.84 29.24 5.45
N LEU A 476 25.61 28.41 6.14
CA LEU A 476 27.02 28.14 5.82
C LEU A 476 27.21 27.22 4.61
N GLY A 477 26.12 26.75 3.98
CA GLY A 477 26.15 25.86 2.82
C GLY A 477 25.83 24.40 3.14
N GLY A 478 25.37 24.09 4.36
CA GLY A 478 24.92 22.76 4.77
C GLY A 478 26.03 21.72 4.62
N PRO A 479 25.78 20.58 3.95
CA PRO A 479 26.81 19.56 3.73
C PRO A 479 28.07 20.06 3.01
N ARG A 480 27.98 21.15 2.22
CA ARG A 480 29.15 21.76 1.55
C ARG A 480 29.86 22.81 2.38
N SER A 481 29.33 23.14 3.55
CA SER A 481 29.97 24.09 4.46
C SER A 481 31.35 23.57 4.87
N PRO A 482 32.26 24.45 5.31
CA PRO A 482 33.56 24.01 5.80
C PRO A 482 33.48 23.11 7.04
N LEU A 483 32.37 23.13 7.78
CA LEU A 483 32.10 22.21 8.90
C LEU A 483 31.90 20.76 8.43
N GLY A 484 31.45 20.55 7.19
CA GLY A 484 31.11 19.23 6.66
C GLY A 484 29.82 18.66 7.24
N MET A 485 29.76 17.33 7.31
CA MET A 485 28.59 16.61 7.81
C MET A 485 28.51 16.64 9.34
N PRO A 486 27.30 16.62 9.94
CA PRO A 486 27.12 16.35 11.36
C PRO A 486 27.67 14.95 11.73
N THR A 487 28.29 14.81 12.89
CA THR A 487 28.90 13.54 13.37
C THR A 487 28.21 12.95 14.60
N GLY A 488 27.31 13.71 15.23
CA GLY A 488 26.51 13.31 16.38
C GLY A 488 25.34 14.28 16.56
N ASP A 489 24.36 13.95 17.39
CA ASP A 489 23.24 14.84 17.74
C ASP A 489 23.70 15.99 18.65
N ALA A 490 22.91 17.06 18.75
CA ALA A 490 23.15 18.12 19.71
C ALA A 490 23.08 17.60 21.15
N LEU A 491 24.15 17.82 21.93
CA LEU A 491 24.19 17.51 23.36
C LEU A 491 24.11 18.79 24.19
N ALA A 492 23.61 18.67 25.42
CA ALA A 492 23.67 19.76 26.38
C ALA A 492 25.12 20.07 26.75
N VAL A 493 25.46 21.36 26.84
CA VAL A 493 26.75 21.80 27.37
C VAL A 493 26.60 21.91 28.89
N GLU A 494 27.33 21.09 29.64
CA GLU A 494 27.19 20.92 31.10
C GLU A 494 27.62 22.18 31.88
N ALA A 495 26.77 23.20 31.95
CA ALA A 495 26.89 24.32 32.89
C ALA A 495 25.62 25.18 32.98
N VAL A 496 24.84 25.30 31.91
CA VAL A 496 23.71 26.24 31.84
C VAL A 496 22.54 25.63 31.05
N ALA A 497 21.34 25.69 31.63
CA ALA A 497 20.12 25.20 30.97
C ALA A 497 19.86 25.95 29.66
N GLY A 498 19.71 25.21 28.57
CA GLY A 498 19.46 25.75 27.21
C GLY A 498 20.71 25.78 26.32
N GLU A 499 21.91 25.63 26.86
CA GLU A 499 23.13 25.58 26.06
C GLU A 499 23.30 24.20 25.41
N LYS A 500 23.51 24.17 24.10
CA LYS A 500 23.64 22.95 23.29
C LYS A 500 24.79 23.06 22.31
N ALA A 501 25.42 21.94 21.99
CA ALA A 501 26.48 21.87 20.99
C ALA A 501 26.24 20.70 20.04
N GLN A 502 26.33 20.96 18.73
CA GLN A 502 26.26 19.96 17.68
C GLN A 502 27.65 19.75 17.07
N PRO A 503 28.18 18.51 17.08
CA PRO A 503 29.46 18.21 16.45
C PRO A 503 29.31 17.96 14.94
N PHE A 504 30.31 18.41 14.19
CA PHE A 504 30.48 18.21 12.75
C PHE A 504 31.88 17.64 12.47
N GLU A 505 32.13 17.20 11.24
CA GLU A 505 33.43 16.63 10.84
C GLU A 505 34.60 17.57 11.12
N ASN A 506 34.40 18.88 10.88
CA ASN A 506 35.44 19.89 11.01
C ASN A 506 35.01 21.04 11.92
N GLY A 507 34.31 20.76 13.02
CA GLY A 507 33.96 21.80 13.96
C GLY A 507 32.75 21.50 14.83
N VAL A 508 32.31 22.51 15.56
CA VAL A 508 31.15 22.43 16.44
C VAL A 508 30.33 23.72 16.29
N ILE A 509 29.00 23.59 16.25
CA ILE A 509 28.11 24.75 16.44
C ILE A 509 27.56 24.68 17.86
N CYS A 510 27.80 25.72 18.63
CA CYS A 510 27.33 25.87 20.00
C CYS A 510 26.27 26.96 20.09
N VAL A 511 25.29 26.79 20.96
CA VAL A 511 24.27 27.77 21.32
C VAL A 511 24.47 28.11 22.79
N TYR A 512 24.64 29.40 23.09
CA TYR A 512 24.82 29.92 24.46
C TYR A 512 23.75 30.94 24.86
N GLY A 513 23.51 31.07 26.16
CA GLY A 513 22.75 32.18 26.76
C GLY A 513 21.27 31.91 27.04
N ALA A 514 20.85 32.15 28.29
CA ALA A 514 19.45 32.13 28.70
C ALA A 514 18.72 33.40 28.22
N GLY A 515 18.07 33.34 27.05
CA GLY A 515 17.15 34.39 26.56
C GLY A 515 17.74 35.41 25.57
N LYS A 516 19.01 35.26 25.17
CA LYS A 516 19.62 35.91 24.00
C LYS A 516 20.55 34.90 23.33
N GLU A 517 19.97 33.96 22.60
CA GLU A 517 20.67 32.84 21.97
C GLU A 517 21.82 33.38 21.11
N THR A 518 23.06 33.09 21.52
CA THR A 518 24.26 33.39 20.75
C THR A 518 24.79 32.10 20.17
N LEU A 519 24.61 31.95 18.86
CA LEU A 519 25.24 30.91 18.07
C LEU A 519 26.75 31.19 17.94
N ARG A 520 27.56 30.15 18.12
CA ARG A 520 29.01 30.16 17.91
C ARG A 520 29.40 29.00 17.04
N VAL A 521 30.10 29.29 15.96
CA VAL A 521 30.72 28.29 15.09
C VAL A 521 32.19 28.22 15.50
N VAL A 522 32.63 27.03 15.88
CA VAL A 522 34.02 26.78 16.24
C VAL A 522 34.61 25.84 15.20
N TYR A 523 35.39 26.42 14.29
CA TYR A 523 36.23 25.72 13.32
C TYR A 523 37.51 25.22 14.00
N PRO A 524 38.35 24.43 13.31
CA PRO A 524 39.69 24.16 13.77
C PRO A 524 40.44 25.46 14.00
N PHE A 525 41.39 25.48 14.93
CA PHE A 525 42.05 26.72 15.35
C PHE A 525 43.50 26.50 15.74
N TYR A 526 44.21 27.61 15.92
CA TYR A 526 45.56 27.66 16.43
C TYR A 526 45.62 28.58 17.64
N PHE A 527 46.55 28.30 18.55
CA PHE A 527 46.95 29.25 19.58
C PHE A 527 48.00 30.22 19.01
N ILE A 528 47.90 31.47 19.40
CA ILE A 528 48.88 32.53 19.12
C ILE A 528 49.37 33.05 20.46
N MET A 529 50.67 33.03 20.62
CA MET A 529 51.35 33.53 21.81
C MET A 529 51.67 35.01 21.60
N ASP A 530 51.13 35.91 22.42
CA ASP A 530 51.41 37.35 22.29
C ASP A 530 52.69 37.72 23.04
N GLY A 531 52.79 37.33 24.32
CA GLY A 531 54.00 37.55 25.09
C GLY A 531 53.91 37.18 26.57
N ILE A 532 55.06 37.33 27.24
CA ILE A 532 55.26 36.95 28.64
C ILE A 532 55.93 38.10 29.38
N ARG A 533 55.42 38.40 30.58
CA ARG A 533 56.00 39.36 31.51
C ARG A 533 56.41 38.66 32.80
N THR A 534 57.65 38.85 33.22
CA THR A 534 58.21 38.33 34.48
C THR A 534 58.55 39.49 35.43
N GLU A 535 58.70 39.18 36.71
CA GLU A 535 59.45 40.02 37.64
C GLU A 535 60.94 39.87 37.34
N ASN A 536 61.74 40.89 37.67
CA ASN A 536 63.19 40.74 37.62
C ASN A 536 63.65 39.94 38.84
N VAL A 537 63.91 38.64 38.65
CA VAL A 537 64.40 37.73 39.70
C VAL A 537 65.92 37.71 39.86
N ASP A 538 66.65 38.32 38.92
CA ASP A 538 68.12 38.40 38.92
C ASP A 538 68.65 39.74 39.45
N TYR A 539 67.74 40.62 39.89
CA TYR A 539 68.11 41.92 40.40
C TYR A 539 69.13 41.83 41.54
N ASN A 540 70.29 42.45 41.34
CA ASN A 540 71.34 42.55 42.33
C ASN A 540 71.83 44.00 42.45
N LEU A 541 72.01 44.49 43.69
CA LEU A 541 72.56 45.83 43.96
C LEU A 541 73.95 46.06 43.34
N LEU A 542 74.71 44.99 43.08
CA LEU A 542 76.03 45.03 42.44
C LEU A 542 75.97 44.97 40.90
N ASN A 543 74.86 44.49 40.33
CA ASN A 543 74.59 44.49 38.90
C ASN A 543 73.13 44.90 38.64
N PRO A 544 72.81 46.20 38.69
CA PRO A 544 71.42 46.67 38.59
C PRO A 544 70.78 46.45 37.22
N TRP A 545 71.57 45.99 36.24
CA TRP A 545 71.17 45.77 34.84
C TRP A 545 70.95 44.29 34.52
N ASP A 546 71.20 43.37 35.47
CA ASP A 546 70.81 41.98 35.31
C ASP A 546 69.28 41.91 35.28
N GLU A 547 68.74 41.38 34.19
CA GLU A 547 67.32 41.09 34.04
C GLU A 547 67.14 39.61 33.76
N THR A 548 65.96 39.08 34.08
CA THR A 548 65.67 37.63 34.07
C THR A 548 65.89 36.97 32.72
N ASP A 549 66.64 35.87 32.70
CA ASP A 549 66.93 35.09 31.48
C ASP A 549 65.85 34.01 31.26
N THR A 550 64.77 34.39 30.59
CA THR A 550 63.54 33.58 30.56
C THR A 550 63.49 32.58 29.41
N TRP A 551 63.09 31.34 29.69
CA TRP A 551 62.60 30.38 28.69
C TRP A 551 61.33 29.70 29.18
N PHE A 552 60.57 29.08 28.29
CA PHE A 552 59.35 28.40 28.68
C PHE A 552 59.04 27.18 27.81
N THR A 553 58.14 26.35 28.30
CA THR A 553 57.57 25.23 27.55
C THR A 553 56.07 25.38 27.46
N ILE A 554 55.52 25.02 26.31
CA ILE A 554 54.10 24.88 26.04
C ILE A 554 53.84 23.42 25.73
N ARG A 555 52.98 22.79 26.52
CA ARG A 555 52.48 21.46 26.25
C ARG A 555 50.99 21.54 25.99
N VAL A 556 50.56 21.05 24.83
CA VAL A 556 49.14 20.97 24.46
C VAL A 556 48.71 19.52 24.52
N ARG A 557 47.59 19.27 25.20
CA ARG A 557 46.90 17.97 25.17
C ARG A 557 45.52 18.12 24.54
N GLN A 558 45.11 17.10 23.79
CA GLN A 558 43.74 16.96 23.29
C GLN A 558 43.24 15.57 23.66
N GLY A 559 42.09 15.50 24.35
CA GLY A 559 41.56 14.23 24.86
C GLY A 559 42.55 13.53 25.81
N GLY A 560 43.34 14.31 26.57
CA GLY A 560 44.40 13.81 27.46
C GLY A 560 45.72 13.41 26.79
N ARG A 561 45.75 13.25 25.45
CA ARG A 561 46.95 12.93 24.69
C ARG A 561 47.79 14.18 24.43
N VAL A 562 49.09 14.13 24.69
CA VAL A 562 50.03 15.19 24.30
C VAL A 562 50.10 15.25 22.76
N VAL A 563 49.68 16.38 22.19
CA VAL A 563 49.71 16.67 20.75
C VAL A 563 50.84 17.63 20.40
N LEU A 564 51.35 18.37 21.38
CA LEU A 564 52.51 19.23 21.24
C LEU A 564 53.27 19.33 22.56
N ASP A 565 54.59 19.35 22.47
CA ASP A 565 55.48 19.76 23.56
C ASP A 565 56.57 20.66 22.94
N TRP A 566 56.57 21.93 23.32
CA TRP A 566 57.27 22.96 22.58
C TRP A 566 58.03 23.90 23.51
N ARG A 567 59.35 23.97 23.35
CA ARG A 567 60.23 24.88 24.07
C ARG A 567 60.36 26.20 23.31
N MET A 568 60.40 27.30 24.05
CA MET A 568 60.77 28.62 23.56
C MET A 568 61.89 29.25 24.40
N PRO A 569 62.82 30.00 23.78
CA PRO A 569 62.98 30.17 22.34
C PRO A 569 63.33 28.85 21.65
N ASP A 570 62.94 28.70 20.38
CA ASP A 570 63.13 27.48 19.58
C ASP A 570 64.16 27.67 18.44
N ASN A 571 64.82 28.83 18.40
CA ASN A 571 65.85 29.21 17.45
C ASN A 571 67.27 28.82 17.92
N ASN A 572 67.37 27.76 18.73
CA ASN A 572 68.59 27.30 19.41
C ASN A 572 69.23 28.31 20.38
N THR A 573 68.59 29.44 20.70
CA THR A 573 69.03 30.23 21.86
C THR A 573 68.58 29.56 23.15
N ARG A 574 69.36 29.76 24.22
CA ARG A 574 69.12 29.12 25.51
C ARG A 574 67.88 29.69 26.19
N ASP A 575 67.68 30.99 26.05
CA ASP A 575 66.68 31.83 26.71
C ASP A 575 66.45 33.10 25.87
N TYR A 576 65.44 33.86 26.27
CA TYR A 576 65.36 35.27 25.93
C TYR A 576 66.12 36.04 27.02
N ALA A 577 67.26 36.63 26.69
CA ALA A 577 68.15 37.20 27.69
C ALA A 577 67.76 38.62 28.11
N ASN A 578 68.03 38.97 29.38
CA ASN A 578 67.99 40.31 29.96
C ASN A 578 66.73 41.14 29.61
N SER A 579 65.53 40.60 29.84
CA SER A 579 64.30 41.39 29.76
C SER A 579 63.23 40.88 30.73
N THR A 580 62.43 41.79 31.25
CA THR A 580 61.21 41.46 32.01
C THR A 580 59.96 41.35 31.14
N TRP A 581 60.06 41.67 29.85
CA TRP A 581 58.97 41.58 28.88
C TRP A 581 59.42 40.99 27.54
N TYR A 582 58.71 39.96 27.08
CA TYR A 582 59.02 39.25 25.83
C TYR A 582 57.80 39.19 24.90
N PRO A 583 57.78 40.01 23.83
CA PRO A 583 56.83 39.82 22.76
C PRO A 583 57.21 38.56 21.97
N VAL A 584 56.30 37.59 21.90
CA VAL A 584 56.49 36.34 21.16
C VAL A 584 55.83 36.44 19.79
N PHE A 585 54.59 36.92 19.74
CA PHE A 585 53.73 37.02 18.55
C PHE A 585 53.85 35.84 17.58
N ARG A 586 53.73 34.62 18.11
CA ARG A 586 53.95 33.41 17.32
C ARG A 586 52.82 32.41 17.45
N GLN A 587 52.42 31.86 16.31
CA GLN A 587 51.50 30.72 16.24
C GLN A 587 52.17 29.46 16.81
N VAL A 588 51.45 28.78 17.71
CA VAL A 588 51.79 27.46 18.21
C VAL A 588 51.61 26.45 17.06
N PRO A 589 52.61 25.60 16.75
CA PRO A 589 52.62 24.75 15.55
C PRO A 589 51.78 23.48 15.71
N VAL A 590 50.55 23.62 16.21
CA VAL A 590 49.56 22.55 16.33
C VAL A 590 48.20 23.06 15.89
N ARG A 591 47.60 22.37 14.91
CA ARG A 591 46.23 22.62 14.48
C ARG A 591 45.29 21.78 15.34
N LEU A 592 44.31 22.42 15.96
CA LEU A 592 43.39 21.76 16.88
C LEU A 592 42.00 21.71 16.27
N VAL A 593 41.36 20.54 16.31
CA VAL A 593 39.97 20.36 15.84
C VAL A 593 39.10 20.20 17.08
N PRO A 594 38.07 21.04 17.30
CA PRO A 594 37.21 20.90 18.46
C PRO A 594 36.33 19.64 18.32
N HIS A 595 36.32 18.82 19.37
CA HIS A 595 35.48 17.62 19.45
C HIS A 595 34.64 17.66 20.72
N LEU A 596 33.35 17.41 20.59
CA LEU A 596 32.44 17.41 21.72
C LEU A 596 32.77 16.26 22.68
N GLY A 597 32.90 16.56 23.97
CA GLY A 597 33.33 15.60 24.99
C GLY A 597 34.84 15.49 25.16
N GLU A 598 35.65 16.18 24.35
CA GLU A 598 37.09 16.28 24.54
C GLU A 598 37.49 17.64 25.13
N GLN A 599 38.41 17.61 26.08
CA GLN A 599 39.10 18.80 26.56
C GLN A 599 40.41 18.99 25.80
N ILE A 600 40.68 20.24 25.43
CA ILE A 600 41.99 20.69 25.02
C ILE A 600 42.61 21.41 26.20
N THR A 601 43.77 20.96 26.68
CA THR A 601 44.52 21.65 27.72
C THR A 601 45.80 22.24 27.17
N MET A 602 46.14 23.43 27.64
CA MET A 602 47.42 24.08 27.36
C MET A 602 48.12 24.31 28.69
N GLU A 603 49.23 23.62 28.87
CA GLU A 603 50.12 23.73 30.02
C GLU A 603 51.30 24.61 29.62
N ALA A 604 51.63 25.60 30.45
CA ALA A 604 52.82 26.42 30.26
C ALA A 604 53.67 26.41 31.53
N HIS A 605 54.98 26.21 31.37
CA HIS A 605 55.95 26.30 32.45
C HIS A 605 57.03 27.30 32.05
N VAL A 606 57.24 28.32 32.87
CA VAL A 606 58.20 29.41 32.63
C VAL A 606 59.36 29.25 33.61
N TYR A 607 60.58 29.43 33.10
CA TYR A 607 61.81 29.20 33.83
C TYR A 607 62.78 30.35 33.62
N ASP A 608 63.58 30.58 34.63
CA ASP A 608 64.75 31.45 34.63
C ASP A 608 66.03 30.60 34.48
N ASN A 609 67.01 31.13 33.76
CA ASN A 609 68.20 30.42 33.35
C ASN A 609 69.50 31.03 33.91
N GLU A 610 69.90 30.58 35.09
CA GLU A 610 71.15 30.98 35.72
C GLU A 610 72.32 30.08 35.32
N ASN A 611 72.97 30.31 34.17
CA ASN A 611 74.24 29.73 33.66
C ASN A 611 74.52 28.20 33.80
N ALA A 612 74.35 27.58 34.97
CA ALA A 612 74.44 26.14 35.25
C ALA A 612 73.20 25.53 35.95
N SER A 613 72.15 26.30 36.24
CA SER A 613 70.89 25.83 36.84
C SER A 613 69.67 26.50 36.21
N TYR A 614 68.47 26.02 36.52
CA TYR A 614 67.22 26.66 36.14
C TYR A 614 66.26 26.70 37.32
N ARG A 615 65.48 27.78 37.39
CA ARG A 615 64.44 27.99 38.40
C ARG A 615 63.10 28.12 37.72
N GLU A 616 62.11 27.33 38.13
CA GLU A 616 60.75 27.50 37.62
C GLU A 616 60.10 28.74 38.25
N LEU A 617 59.70 29.70 37.41
CA LEU A 617 59.08 30.95 37.82
C LEU A 617 57.56 30.82 37.98
N GLY A 618 56.92 29.90 37.24
CA GLY A 618 55.49 29.65 37.32
C GLY A 618 55.01 28.61 36.31
N ALA A 619 53.85 28.00 36.61
CA ALA A 619 53.24 26.97 35.78
C ALA A 619 51.70 27.05 35.80
N TRP A 620 51.08 27.03 34.62
CA TRP A 620 49.63 27.13 34.48
C TRP A 620 49.04 26.06 33.58
N THR A 621 47.73 25.88 33.67
CA THR A 621 46.94 25.05 32.75
C THR A 621 45.66 25.79 32.38
N LEU A 622 45.40 25.98 31.08
CA LEU A 622 44.06 26.33 30.58
C LEU A 622 43.36 25.10 30.06
N THR A 623 42.03 25.12 30.19
CA THR A 623 41.15 24.11 29.60
C THR A 623 40.19 24.79 28.63
N PHE A 624 40.10 24.23 27.44
CA PHE A 624 39.26 24.69 26.34
C PHE A 624 38.34 23.53 25.95
N ASP A 625 37.03 23.76 26.07
CA ASP A 625 36.01 22.76 25.83
C ASP A 625 34.68 23.41 25.41
N ALA A 626 33.62 22.61 25.29
CA ALA A 626 32.31 23.11 24.91
C ALA A 626 31.74 24.14 25.90
N ALA A 627 32.14 24.16 27.18
CA ALA A 627 31.58 25.11 28.16
C ALA A 627 32.02 26.55 27.90
N ASN A 628 33.21 26.73 27.34
CA ASN A 628 33.77 28.03 26.97
C ASN A 628 33.91 28.23 25.45
N ALA A 629 33.24 27.41 24.64
CA ALA A 629 33.38 27.40 23.18
C ALA A 629 34.84 27.30 22.73
N TRP A 630 35.66 26.51 23.42
CA TRP A 630 37.11 26.43 23.23
C TRP A 630 37.81 27.80 23.28
N GLY A 631 37.30 28.72 24.11
CA GLY A 631 37.79 30.09 24.25
C GLY A 631 37.11 31.13 23.37
N PHE A 632 36.12 30.74 22.54
CA PHE A 632 35.40 31.63 21.63
C PHE A 632 34.01 32.08 22.16
N LYS A 633 33.73 31.88 23.45
CA LYS A 633 32.43 32.23 24.03
C LYS A 633 32.09 33.71 23.83
N ASP A 634 33.05 34.58 24.15
CA ASP A 634 32.87 36.04 24.10
C ASP A 634 33.11 36.63 22.71
N SER A 635 33.93 35.97 21.88
CA SER A 635 34.28 36.44 20.54
C SER A 635 34.43 35.25 19.59
N PRO A 636 33.64 35.19 18.50
CA PRO A 636 33.65 34.05 17.59
C PRO A 636 34.92 33.97 16.76
N ASP A 637 35.49 35.07 16.31
CA ASP A 637 36.61 35.02 15.34
C ASP A 637 37.97 34.90 16.02
N ILE A 638 38.13 35.55 17.18
CA ILE A 638 39.39 35.61 17.93
C ILE A 638 39.06 35.52 19.43
N GLY A 639 39.52 34.47 20.09
CA GLY A 639 39.43 34.33 21.55
C GLY A 639 40.66 34.92 22.22
N ALA A 640 40.50 35.69 23.29
CA ALA A 640 41.63 36.11 24.13
C ALA A 640 41.76 35.16 25.32
N TRP A 641 42.99 34.79 25.66
CA TRP A 641 43.27 34.02 26.86
C TRP A 641 44.48 34.61 27.57
N GLY A 642 44.54 34.38 28.88
CA GLY A 642 45.66 34.81 29.66
C GLY A 642 45.66 34.15 31.02
N TRP A 643 46.88 34.06 31.57
CA TRP A 643 47.12 33.68 32.93
C TRP A 643 47.44 34.92 33.76
N GLY A 644 46.78 35.00 34.92
CA GLY A 644 47.12 35.97 35.95
C GLY A 644 48.47 35.65 36.60
N PRO A 645 48.93 36.52 37.52
CA PRO A 645 50.24 36.36 38.15
C PRO A 645 50.35 35.02 38.89
N GLN A 646 51.50 34.35 38.75
CA GLN A 646 51.83 33.16 39.55
C GLN A 646 53.35 33.04 39.68
N GLY A 647 53.82 32.85 40.92
CA GLY A 647 55.23 32.95 41.24
C GLY A 647 55.79 34.32 40.82
N SER A 648 56.88 34.32 40.04
CA SER A 648 57.53 35.54 39.53
C SER A 648 57.13 35.88 38.09
N VAL A 649 56.03 35.33 37.58
CA VAL A 649 55.47 35.71 36.29
C VAL A 649 54.27 36.63 36.51
N ASN A 650 54.37 37.84 35.97
CA ASN A 650 53.37 38.89 36.09
C ASN A 650 52.17 38.65 35.18
N THR A 651 52.41 38.24 33.93
CA THR A 651 51.33 38.04 32.95
C THR A 651 51.81 37.18 31.79
N PHE A 652 50.94 36.32 31.31
CA PHE A 652 51.18 35.49 30.14
C PHE A 652 49.89 35.48 29.32
N TYR A 653 49.92 35.98 28.10
CA TYR A 653 48.70 36.14 27.31
C TYR A 653 48.90 35.81 25.84
N GLY A 654 47.78 35.49 25.20
CA GLY A 654 47.74 35.17 23.80
C GLY A 654 46.32 35.15 23.27
N GLN A 655 46.22 34.70 22.02
CA GLN A 655 44.98 34.65 21.28
C GLN A 655 44.74 33.23 20.77
N ILE A 656 43.49 32.95 20.42
CA ILE A 656 43.10 31.77 19.67
C ILE A 656 42.51 32.28 18.37
N GLN A 657 43.00 31.77 17.25
CA GLN A 657 42.52 32.16 15.93
C GLN A 657 41.94 30.95 15.22
N GLN A 658 40.70 31.08 14.78
CA GLN A 658 40.07 30.05 13.95
C GLN A 658 40.73 29.97 12.57
N ASP A 659 41.00 28.75 12.13
CA ASP A 659 41.40 28.39 10.77
C ASP A 659 40.15 28.38 9.87
N VAL A 660 39.51 29.55 9.76
CA VAL A 660 38.29 29.72 8.96
C VAL A 660 38.66 29.56 7.49
N PRO A 661 38.13 28.54 6.78
CA PRO A 661 38.47 28.36 5.37
C PRO A 661 37.91 29.53 4.57
N VAL A 662 38.75 30.14 3.72
CA VAL A 662 38.31 31.20 2.82
C VAL A 662 37.28 30.61 1.87
N VAL A 663 36.01 30.99 2.06
CA VAL A 663 34.93 30.62 1.13
C VAL A 663 35.23 31.31 -0.19
N ARG A 664 35.59 30.53 -1.22
CA ARG A 664 35.73 31.03 -2.60
C ARG A 664 34.38 31.16 -3.27
#